data_AF-A0A0G4MD36-F1
#
_entry.id   AF-A0A0G4MD36-F1
#
_cell.length_a   1.000
_cell.length_b   1.000
_cell.length_c   1.000
_cell.angle_alpha   90.00
_cell.angle_beta   90.00
_cell.angle_gamma   90.00
#
_symmetry.space_group_name_H-M   'P 1'
#
loop_
_entity.id
_entity.type
_entity.pdbx_description
1 polymer ?
#
loop_
_entity_poly.entity_id
_entity_poly.type
_entity_poly.pdbx_seq_one_letter_code
_entity_poly.pdbx_strand_id
1 'polypeptide(L)'
;MKQRSRACELCQKLKAKCEASSTGKCDRCKRAGVECVPAAPRFQRDRIAELEAQVEELTSRRLRDTPTDESLIPFIDARIHHDEQRRVLTAYTAHNAVVWPFLSVADTDLDHLRETSSLLLLALLAFPGDTLLPAHVQEELVLKAMSIFGEEIIAKGNRSLEMVKALLTAAFWFRQARQVPHGHCYQLTQLAVDMAIDIGIAGPQLVRTPPAYFSETENPTSLDARKTWIACFLAAASNSLCIRRPTIVTWTPYLEECIQCLDKTDDCLAHMARIMKICNQIAGKLGLCDLTVYNSVEDARDQMATLRGLVLAWHAQLPAALASRPVFSFWREIAGLLIHEVVLHTQTNKALFAGPYVPGKIGVKDFAAPAKLSTEVVFTLQSLLKACHGLHNSLGQISTTDQVALSANMQKLEDVALVLDTIDPFLASYTTTVLQSSRWLRTWLNDYDAITRRIQNINSLNINSLNINSLNTSRSLHETPIQQPNLTIFKMHLSTLLPISLLSGLALAQGDLAGLLQSQDDLSTLLELVGLVDGLAETLASSSNITIFAPTNTAFDNVPIEIPEGEAIAYKNDTIAIGALLANHVFKGLYPAEVVTDLPTFAQTLLDSSYVNYQQPFSNFTGGQYNGLVKNGADVCVLSGEETISTVTEADIKLGDGIIIHKIDTVLSFGAPFQLFTARAKLLAMNAAVEAAQLGLAFGETEADSPAVNISDFTIFVPNDAAFEAIGSVLQDADQETLQAVLSHHMIENNVIFSTALGNVTVPSAQGIDLTFTVLPDGTAWVNGAKILLPNVILFNGVAHIIDSVLNLEVFDRNTLTPSAPAADRVAFPNASPVSKLPFSSVSFGNDLATYTTPALLSTMAAVATPTPEGEATSGAPETVPTAGAAGRGAVGALAVGAVAGVFAVML
;
A
#
# COMPACT_ATOMS: atom_id res chain seq x y z
N MET A 1 34.99 -74.44 -28.60
CA MET A 1 34.18 -75.13 -27.56
C MET A 1 33.45 -74.09 -26.74
N LYS A 2 32.15 -74.26 -26.46
CA LYS A 2 31.33 -73.25 -25.75
C LYS A 2 31.66 -73.24 -24.25
N GLN A 3 31.93 -72.06 -23.67
CA GLN A 3 32.09 -71.90 -22.22
C GLN A 3 30.77 -72.25 -21.50
N ARG A 4 30.83 -73.14 -20.49
CA ARG A 4 29.74 -73.26 -19.50
C ARG A 4 29.86 -72.07 -18.54
N SER A 5 28.94 -71.12 -18.64
CA SER A 5 28.91 -69.90 -17.80
C SER A 5 28.33 -70.10 -16.38
N ARG A 6 27.97 -71.32 -16.01
CA ARG A 6 27.31 -71.63 -14.73
C ARG A 6 28.07 -72.71 -13.94
N ALA A 7 28.15 -72.52 -12.63
CA ALA A 7 28.70 -73.50 -11.70
C ALA A 7 27.82 -74.77 -11.63
N CYS A 8 28.43 -75.90 -11.26
CA CYS A 8 27.66 -77.09 -10.86
C CYS A 8 26.98 -76.87 -9.50
N GLU A 9 25.91 -77.63 -9.23
CA GLU A 9 25.13 -77.48 -7.99
C GLU A 9 25.98 -77.60 -6.72
N LEU A 10 26.95 -78.51 -6.72
CA LEU A 10 27.85 -78.74 -5.59
C LEU A 10 28.72 -77.51 -5.31
N CYS A 11 29.29 -76.89 -6.35
CA CYS A 11 30.08 -75.67 -6.20
C CYS A 11 29.20 -74.47 -5.83
N GLN A 12 27.98 -74.39 -6.35
CA GLN A 12 27.02 -73.34 -6.00
C GLN A 12 26.58 -73.43 -4.53
N LYS A 13 26.17 -74.62 -4.04
CA LYS A 13 25.81 -74.86 -2.63
C LYS A 13 26.97 -74.54 -1.68
N LEU A 14 28.20 -74.86 -2.07
CA LEU A 14 29.41 -74.62 -1.29
C LEU A 14 30.05 -73.24 -1.53
N LYS A 15 29.40 -72.33 -2.29
CA LYS A 15 29.89 -71.00 -2.68
C LYS A 15 31.36 -70.97 -3.17
N ALA A 16 31.79 -72.01 -3.88
CA ALA A 16 33.18 -72.21 -4.31
C ALA A 16 33.35 -72.02 -5.82
N LYS A 17 34.54 -71.55 -6.23
CA LYS A 17 34.88 -71.33 -7.65
C LYS A 17 34.75 -72.63 -8.45
N CYS A 18 34.06 -72.56 -9.58
CA CYS A 18 33.77 -73.71 -10.45
C CYS A 18 34.45 -73.54 -11.82
N GLU A 19 35.65 -74.08 -11.97
CA GLU A 19 36.42 -74.02 -13.20
C GLU A 19 36.11 -75.22 -14.11
N ALA A 20 35.78 -74.95 -15.37
CA ALA A 20 35.33 -75.97 -16.31
C ALA A 20 36.51 -76.71 -16.95
N SER A 21 36.58 -78.02 -16.73
CA SER A 21 37.58 -78.90 -17.36
C SER A 21 37.13 -79.33 -18.76
N SER A 22 38.07 -79.65 -19.65
CA SER A 22 37.80 -80.21 -20.98
C SER A 22 37.05 -81.55 -20.96
N THR A 23 37.00 -82.21 -19.79
CA THR A 23 36.38 -83.51 -19.55
C THR A 23 34.91 -83.45 -19.09
N GLY A 24 34.26 -82.28 -19.15
CA GLY A 24 32.84 -82.11 -18.85
C GLY A 24 32.45 -82.06 -17.37
N LYS A 25 33.33 -82.52 -16.46
CA LYS A 25 33.27 -82.23 -15.01
C LYS A 25 34.07 -80.96 -14.69
N CYS A 26 33.72 -80.22 -13.64
CA CYS A 26 34.57 -79.13 -13.15
C CYS A 26 35.78 -79.69 -12.39
N ASP A 27 36.91 -78.96 -12.36
CA ASP A 27 38.15 -79.49 -11.79
C ASP A 27 38.04 -79.82 -10.30
N ARG A 28 37.17 -79.12 -9.56
CA ARG A 28 36.87 -79.43 -8.15
C ARG A 28 36.14 -80.75 -7.98
N CYS A 29 35.08 -81.00 -8.76
CA CYS A 29 34.36 -82.27 -8.72
C CYS A 29 35.24 -83.43 -9.23
N LYS A 30 36.12 -83.17 -10.22
CA LYS A 30 37.11 -84.13 -10.70
C LYS A 30 38.11 -84.54 -9.60
N ARG A 31 38.68 -83.58 -8.85
CA ARG A 31 39.57 -83.87 -7.71
C ARG A 31 38.87 -84.60 -6.56
N ALA A 32 37.61 -84.25 -6.28
CA ALA A 32 36.84 -84.84 -5.18
C ALA A 32 36.22 -86.21 -5.52
N GLY A 33 36.28 -86.67 -6.78
CA GLY A 33 35.62 -87.90 -7.23
C GLY A 33 34.09 -87.81 -7.31
N VAL A 34 33.49 -86.65 -7.09
CA VAL A 34 32.04 -86.44 -6.99
C VAL A 34 31.41 -86.17 -8.38
N GLU A 35 30.13 -86.53 -8.53
CA GLU A 35 29.37 -86.21 -9.73
C GLU A 35 29.17 -84.69 -9.91
N CYS A 36 29.18 -84.23 -11.16
CA CYS A 36 29.20 -82.81 -11.51
C CYS A 36 27.94 -82.41 -12.28
N VAL A 37 26.81 -82.30 -11.58
CA VAL A 37 25.52 -81.90 -12.16
C VAL A 37 25.47 -80.38 -12.41
N PRO A 38 25.18 -79.91 -13.63
CA PRO A 38 24.97 -78.48 -13.92
C PRO A 38 23.73 -77.96 -13.17
N ALA A 39 23.83 -76.79 -12.54
CA ALA A 39 22.70 -76.24 -11.80
C ALA A 39 21.52 -75.86 -12.71
N ALA A 40 20.32 -76.26 -12.31
CA ALA A 40 19.08 -75.90 -12.99
C ALA A 40 18.89 -74.38 -13.08
N PRO A 41 18.35 -73.83 -14.18
CA PRO A 41 17.96 -72.43 -14.24
C PRO A 41 16.87 -72.16 -13.19
N ARG A 42 17.12 -71.25 -12.25
CA ARG A 42 16.01 -70.60 -11.55
C ARG A 42 15.38 -69.62 -12.53
N PHE A 43 14.09 -69.77 -12.79
CA PHE A 43 13.28 -68.69 -13.32
C PHE A 43 13.27 -67.58 -12.26
N GLN A 44 14.04 -66.54 -12.52
CA GLN A 44 13.96 -65.31 -11.77
C GLN A 44 12.60 -64.71 -12.16
N ARG A 45 11.65 -64.68 -11.22
CA ARG A 45 10.46 -63.82 -11.40
C ARG A 45 11.01 -62.43 -11.68
N ASP A 46 10.53 -61.84 -12.76
CA ASP A 46 11.08 -60.58 -13.25
C ASP A 46 10.56 -59.44 -12.39
N ARG A 47 11.09 -59.39 -11.18
CA ARG A 47 10.78 -58.41 -10.14
C ARG A 47 11.10 -57.01 -10.62
N ILE A 48 11.97 -56.87 -11.62
CA ILE A 48 12.27 -55.61 -12.29
C ILE A 48 11.05 -55.23 -13.13
N ALA A 49 10.60 -56.05 -14.08
CA ALA A 49 9.38 -55.75 -14.85
C ALA A 49 8.11 -55.61 -13.98
N GLU A 50 7.98 -56.37 -12.89
CA GLU A 50 6.87 -56.26 -11.92
C GLU A 50 6.94 -54.95 -11.11
N LEU A 51 8.14 -54.49 -10.75
CA LEU A 51 8.36 -53.20 -10.10
C LEU A 51 8.30 -52.02 -11.08
N GLU A 52 8.72 -52.19 -12.33
CA GLU A 52 8.60 -51.17 -13.39
C GLU A 52 7.13 -50.95 -13.71
N ALA A 53 6.33 -52.02 -13.86
CA ALA A 53 4.88 -51.91 -14.01
C ALA A 53 4.19 -51.32 -12.77
N GLN A 54 4.63 -51.67 -11.55
CA GLN A 54 4.11 -51.04 -10.33
C GLN A 54 4.54 -49.58 -10.19
N VAL A 55 5.75 -49.21 -10.63
CA VAL A 55 6.20 -47.81 -10.68
C VAL A 55 5.41 -47.06 -11.74
N GLU A 56 5.19 -47.60 -12.93
CA GLU A 56 4.37 -46.96 -13.97
C GLU A 56 2.88 -46.86 -13.56
N GLU A 57 2.35 -47.83 -12.82
CA GLU A 57 1.00 -47.75 -12.22
C GLU A 57 0.93 -46.75 -11.05
N LEU A 58 1.97 -46.64 -10.22
CA LEU A 58 2.05 -45.67 -9.13
C LEU A 58 2.32 -44.25 -9.63
N THR A 59 3.16 -44.08 -10.65
CA THR A 59 3.42 -42.80 -11.32
C THR A 59 2.20 -42.37 -12.10
N SER A 60 1.51 -43.25 -12.82
CA SER A 60 0.24 -42.92 -13.48
C SER A 60 -0.92 -42.74 -12.50
N ARG A 61 -0.86 -43.26 -11.26
CA ARG A 61 -1.74 -42.83 -10.16
C ARG A 61 -1.36 -41.45 -9.65
N ARG A 62 -0.07 -41.16 -9.45
CA ARG A 62 0.43 -39.87 -8.98
C ARG A 62 0.16 -38.72 -9.97
N LEU A 63 0.22 -39.01 -11.28
CA LEU A 63 -0.20 -38.11 -12.37
C LEU A 63 -1.73 -38.00 -12.52
N ARG A 64 -2.50 -38.81 -11.79
CA ARG A 64 -3.95 -38.66 -11.57
C ARG A 64 -4.28 -38.01 -10.22
N ASP A 65 -3.34 -38.03 -9.28
CA ASP A 65 -3.38 -37.32 -7.98
C ASP A 65 -2.72 -35.92 -8.05
N THR A 66 -2.39 -35.40 -9.24
CA THR A 66 -2.39 -33.94 -9.43
C THR A 66 -3.80 -33.46 -9.12
N PRO A 67 -3.99 -32.43 -8.27
CA PRO A 67 -5.30 -32.12 -7.70
C PRO A 67 -6.24 -31.43 -8.72
N THR A 68 -6.73 -32.19 -9.70
CA THR A 68 -8.08 -32.04 -10.19
C THR A 68 -9.05 -32.45 -9.08
N ASP A 69 -9.23 -31.54 -8.13
CA ASP A 69 -10.51 -31.39 -7.42
C ASP A 69 -11.60 -31.53 -8.50
N GLU A 70 -12.39 -32.60 -8.49
CA GLU A 70 -13.36 -32.89 -9.58
C GLU A 70 -14.36 -31.73 -9.77
N SER A 71 -14.44 -30.82 -8.78
CA SER A 71 -15.22 -29.59 -8.82
C SER A 71 -14.53 -28.37 -9.47
N LEU A 72 -13.23 -28.40 -9.78
CA LEU A 72 -12.48 -27.24 -10.32
C LEU A 72 -12.91 -26.85 -11.74
N ILE A 73 -12.91 -27.80 -12.68
CA ILE A 73 -13.33 -27.52 -14.06
C ILE A 73 -14.83 -27.14 -14.12
N PRO A 74 -15.76 -27.85 -13.44
CA PRO A 74 -17.14 -27.40 -13.29
C PRO A 74 -17.29 -26.00 -12.65
N PHE A 75 -16.46 -25.64 -11.68
CA PHE A 75 -16.46 -24.31 -11.06
C PHE A 75 -16.09 -23.20 -12.05
N ILE A 76 -15.08 -23.43 -12.90
CA ILE A 76 -14.66 -22.51 -13.96
C ILE A 76 -15.74 -22.43 -15.04
N ASP A 77 -16.24 -23.57 -15.53
CA ASP A 77 -17.24 -23.65 -16.60
C ASP A 77 -18.59 -23.01 -16.22
N ALA A 78 -18.95 -23.04 -14.93
CA ALA A 78 -20.12 -22.35 -14.39
C ALA A 78 -20.00 -20.81 -14.37
N ARG A 79 -18.79 -20.26 -14.58
CA ARG A 79 -18.47 -18.82 -14.48
C ARG A 79 -17.99 -18.21 -15.80
N ILE A 80 -17.23 -18.97 -16.58
CA ILE A 80 -16.67 -18.56 -17.86
C ILE A 80 -16.97 -19.65 -18.89
N HIS A 81 -17.68 -19.29 -19.96
CA HIS A 81 -17.92 -20.22 -21.06
C HIS A 81 -16.61 -20.64 -21.75
N HIS A 82 -16.55 -21.86 -22.30
CA HIS A 82 -15.32 -22.45 -22.86
C HIS A 82 -14.63 -21.56 -23.91
N ASP A 83 -15.39 -20.94 -24.81
CA ASP A 83 -14.85 -20.02 -25.83
C ASP A 83 -14.27 -18.73 -25.22
N GLU A 84 -14.83 -18.29 -24.10
CA GLU A 84 -14.37 -17.10 -23.38
C GLU A 84 -13.09 -17.41 -22.58
N GLN A 85 -12.97 -18.62 -22.00
CA GLN A 85 -11.70 -19.10 -21.43
C GLN A 85 -10.59 -19.07 -22.50
N ARG A 86 -10.89 -19.53 -23.72
CA ARG A 86 -9.95 -19.50 -24.86
C ARG A 86 -9.60 -18.08 -25.27
N ARG A 87 -10.56 -17.14 -25.28
CA ARG A 87 -10.33 -15.72 -25.57
C ARG A 87 -9.37 -15.09 -24.55
N VAL A 88 -9.63 -15.28 -23.26
CA VAL A 88 -8.79 -14.74 -22.16
C VAL A 88 -7.37 -15.30 -22.23
N LEU A 89 -7.22 -16.62 -22.43
CA LEU A 89 -5.90 -17.26 -22.52
C LEU A 89 -5.10 -16.80 -23.75
N THR A 90 -5.78 -16.60 -24.89
CA THR A 90 -5.17 -16.01 -26.10
C THR A 90 -4.71 -14.58 -25.85
N ALA A 91 -5.53 -13.76 -25.19
CA ALA A 91 -5.19 -12.38 -24.86
C ALA A 91 -4.03 -12.29 -23.85
N TYR A 92 -3.99 -13.17 -22.84
CA TYR A 92 -2.87 -13.32 -21.91
C TYR A 92 -1.56 -13.63 -22.65
N THR A 93 -1.60 -14.56 -23.60
CA THR A 93 -0.43 -14.94 -24.41
C THR A 93 0.05 -13.80 -25.30
N ALA A 94 -0.88 -12.99 -25.83
CA ALA A 94 -0.55 -11.85 -26.69
C ALA A 94 0.08 -10.65 -25.95
N HIS A 95 -0.24 -10.45 -24.66
CA HIS A 95 0.19 -9.28 -23.88
C HIS A 95 1.13 -9.66 -22.72
N ASN A 96 0.64 -10.45 -21.77
CA ASN A 96 1.36 -10.77 -20.53
C ASN A 96 2.60 -11.64 -20.81
N ALA A 97 2.52 -12.62 -21.70
CA ALA A 97 3.66 -13.47 -22.04
C ALA A 97 4.76 -12.71 -22.85
N VAL A 98 4.45 -11.55 -23.45
CA VAL A 98 5.46 -10.69 -24.10
C VAL A 98 6.28 -9.92 -23.06
N VAL A 99 5.63 -9.50 -21.96
CA VAL A 99 6.28 -8.84 -20.82
C VAL A 99 6.99 -9.85 -19.92
N TRP A 100 6.47 -11.06 -19.77
CA TRP A 100 7.00 -12.10 -18.89
C TRP A 100 7.03 -13.52 -19.50
N PRO A 101 8.00 -13.83 -20.39
CA PRO A 101 8.01 -15.03 -21.24
C PRO A 101 8.55 -16.31 -20.57
N PHE A 102 7.98 -16.71 -19.41
CA PHE A 102 8.39 -17.93 -18.70
C PHE A 102 7.54 -19.17 -19.01
N LEU A 103 6.28 -18.99 -19.40
CA LEU A 103 5.35 -20.07 -19.75
C LEU A 103 5.67 -20.64 -21.13
N SER A 104 5.45 -21.94 -21.31
CA SER A 104 5.59 -22.63 -22.59
C SER A 104 4.31 -22.53 -23.45
N VAL A 105 4.39 -22.94 -24.71
CA VAL A 105 3.21 -22.99 -25.59
C VAL A 105 2.13 -23.93 -25.05
N ALA A 106 2.53 -25.05 -24.43
CA ALA A 106 1.59 -25.99 -23.81
C ALA A 106 0.87 -25.39 -22.60
N ASP A 107 1.54 -24.50 -21.84
CA ASP A 107 0.94 -23.74 -20.74
C ASP A 107 -0.03 -22.62 -21.22
N THR A 108 -0.29 -22.55 -22.53
CA THR A 108 -1.23 -21.59 -23.15
C THR A 108 -2.27 -22.27 -24.05
N ASP A 109 -2.29 -23.61 -24.08
CA ASP A 109 -3.32 -24.40 -24.75
C ASP A 109 -4.43 -24.74 -23.74
N LEU A 110 -5.64 -24.23 -23.99
CA LEU A 110 -6.78 -24.43 -23.11
C LEU A 110 -7.13 -25.91 -22.94
N ASP A 111 -7.14 -26.66 -24.04
CA ASP A 111 -7.62 -28.05 -24.02
C ASP A 111 -6.59 -28.92 -23.28
N HIS A 112 -5.30 -28.66 -23.48
CA HIS A 112 -4.22 -29.28 -22.70
C HIS A 112 -4.28 -28.94 -21.20
N LEU A 113 -4.41 -27.66 -20.85
CA LEU A 113 -4.46 -27.22 -19.45
C LEU A 113 -5.66 -27.81 -18.69
N ARG A 114 -6.81 -27.99 -19.34
CA ARG A 114 -8.00 -28.63 -18.74
C ARG A 114 -7.77 -30.11 -18.40
N GLU A 115 -6.89 -30.79 -19.15
CA GLU A 115 -6.51 -32.18 -18.90
C GLU A 115 -5.34 -32.33 -17.90
N THR A 116 -4.36 -31.41 -17.92
CA THR A 116 -3.10 -31.58 -17.18
C THR A 116 -2.93 -30.67 -15.95
N SER A 117 -3.52 -29.48 -15.92
CA SER A 117 -3.33 -28.53 -14.82
C SER A 117 -4.47 -27.51 -14.69
N SER A 118 -5.57 -27.96 -14.06
CA SER A 118 -6.73 -27.12 -13.73
C SER A 118 -6.39 -25.93 -12.80
N LEU A 119 -5.38 -26.07 -11.94
CA LEU A 119 -4.91 -24.97 -11.06
C LEU A 119 -4.10 -23.92 -11.83
N LEU A 120 -3.26 -24.31 -12.78
CA LEU A 120 -2.57 -23.34 -13.65
C LEU A 120 -3.57 -22.63 -14.57
N LEU A 121 -4.56 -23.36 -15.10
CA LEU A 121 -5.68 -22.76 -15.82
C LEU A 121 -6.43 -21.74 -14.96
N LEU A 122 -6.79 -22.11 -13.73
CA LEU A 122 -7.46 -21.19 -12.79
C LEU A 122 -6.60 -19.94 -12.54
N ALA A 123 -5.29 -20.08 -12.31
CA ALA A 123 -4.41 -18.92 -12.11
C ALA A 123 -4.32 -18.01 -13.35
N LEU A 124 -4.26 -18.57 -14.56
CA LEU A 124 -4.24 -17.81 -15.82
C LEU A 124 -5.58 -17.10 -16.10
N LEU A 125 -6.70 -17.65 -15.64
CA LEU A 125 -8.04 -17.04 -15.76
C LEU A 125 -8.38 -16.09 -14.59
N ALA A 126 -7.81 -16.29 -13.40
CA ALA A 126 -7.99 -15.42 -12.22
C ALA A 126 -7.11 -14.16 -12.29
N PHE A 127 -5.89 -14.29 -12.80
CA PHE A 127 -4.91 -13.20 -12.87
C PHE A 127 -4.52 -12.79 -14.32
N PRO A 128 -5.46 -12.65 -15.28
CA PRO A 128 -5.16 -12.05 -16.56
C PRO A 128 -4.93 -10.54 -16.42
N GLY A 129 -4.19 -9.98 -17.38
CA GLY A 129 -4.08 -8.53 -17.56
C GLY A 129 -5.44 -7.85 -17.77
N ASP A 130 -5.44 -6.52 -17.67
CA ASP A 130 -6.62 -5.65 -17.54
C ASP A 130 -7.87 -6.01 -18.35
N THR A 131 -9.02 -5.87 -17.67
CA THR A 131 -10.39 -5.83 -18.23
C THR A 131 -10.85 -7.03 -19.09
N LEU A 132 -10.10 -8.13 -19.08
CA LEU A 132 -10.45 -9.32 -19.87
C LEU A 132 -11.66 -10.11 -19.35
N LEU A 133 -12.05 -9.95 -18.08
CA LEU A 133 -13.20 -10.60 -17.45
C LEU A 133 -14.01 -9.61 -16.59
N PRO A 134 -15.31 -9.89 -16.32
CA PRO A 134 -16.08 -9.11 -15.34
C PRO A 134 -15.48 -9.19 -13.94
N ALA A 135 -15.42 -8.06 -13.24
CA ALA A 135 -14.73 -7.95 -11.94
C ALA A 135 -15.21 -8.97 -10.89
N HIS A 136 -16.53 -9.22 -10.79
CA HIS A 136 -17.08 -10.20 -9.84
C HIS A 136 -16.64 -11.64 -10.17
N VAL A 137 -16.60 -12.01 -11.46
CA VAL A 137 -16.08 -13.32 -11.88
C VAL A 137 -14.60 -13.43 -11.52
N GLN A 138 -13.82 -12.39 -11.81
CA GLN A 138 -12.39 -12.37 -11.50
C GLN A 138 -12.15 -12.52 -9.98
N GLU A 139 -12.90 -11.80 -9.14
CA GLU A 139 -12.81 -11.88 -7.68
C GLU A 139 -13.13 -13.30 -7.16
N GLU A 140 -14.19 -13.95 -7.65
CA GLU A 140 -14.51 -15.34 -7.31
C GLU A 140 -13.39 -16.33 -7.70
N LEU A 141 -12.78 -16.16 -8.88
CA LEU A 141 -11.66 -17.00 -9.32
C LEU A 141 -10.40 -16.78 -8.47
N VAL A 142 -10.09 -15.52 -8.12
CA VAL A 142 -8.96 -15.16 -7.24
C VAL A 142 -9.14 -15.77 -5.85
N LEU A 143 -10.34 -15.67 -5.26
CA LEU A 143 -10.63 -16.26 -3.95
C LEU A 143 -10.50 -17.79 -3.97
N LYS A 144 -11.02 -18.48 -5.00
CA LYS A 144 -10.86 -19.94 -5.13
C LYS A 144 -9.40 -20.33 -5.35
N ALA A 145 -8.63 -19.57 -6.14
CA ALA A 145 -7.20 -19.82 -6.35
C ALA A 145 -6.39 -19.70 -5.04
N MET A 146 -6.60 -18.62 -4.29
CA MET A 146 -5.92 -18.40 -2.99
C MET A 146 -6.29 -19.46 -1.95
N SER A 147 -7.56 -19.88 -1.91
CA SER A 147 -8.01 -20.98 -1.06
C SER A 147 -7.30 -22.30 -1.39
N ILE A 148 -7.17 -22.63 -2.68
CA ILE A 148 -6.45 -23.83 -3.13
C ILE A 148 -4.94 -23.74 -2.84
N PHE A 149 -4.31 -22.57 -2.99
CA PHE A 149 -2.91 -22.40 -2.59
C PHE A 149 -2.73 -22.66 -1.08
N GLY A 150 -3.63 -22.17 -0.23
CA GLY A 150 -3.60 -22.46 1.21
C GLY A 150 -3.77 -23.95 1.52
N GLU A 151 -4.77 -24.60 0.92
CA GLU A 151 -5.07 -26.01 1.20
C GLU A 151 -4.01 -26.96 0.62
N GLU A 152 -3.66 -26.84 -0.66
CA GLU A 152 -2.75 -27.77 -1.33
C GLU A 152 -1.30 -27.56 -0.93
N ILE A 153 -0.83 -26.30 -0.88
CA ILE A 153 0.60 -26.01 -0.71
C ILE A 153 0.98 -25.95 0.76
N ILE A 154 0.15 -25.32 1.60
CA ILE A 154 0.46 -25.13 3.02
C ILE A 154 -0.07 -26.29 3.86
N ALA A 155 -1.34 -26.67 3.72
CA ALA A 155 -1.94 -27.70 4.58
C ALA A 155 -1.59 -29.14 4.14
N LYS A 156 -1.66 -29.46 2.84
CA LYS A 156 -1.33 -30.80 2.29
C LYS A 156 0.15 -30.96 1.95
N GLY A 157 0.86 -29.86 1.65
CA GLY A 157 2.28 -29.90 1.28
C GLY A 157 2.54 -30.42 -0.14
N ASN A 158 1.55 -30.34 -1.03
CA ASN A 158 1.69 -30.72 -2.43
C ASN A 158 2.58 -29.73 -3.19
N ARG A 159 3.38 -30.25 -4.12
CA ARG A 159 4.42 -29.53 -4.84
C ARG A 159 4.51 -30.06 -6.27
N SER A 160 4.41 -29.17 -7.26
CA SER A 160 4.62 -29.50 -8.67
C SER A 160 5.19 -28.29 -9.42
N LEU A 161 5.67 -28.49 -10.65
CA LEU A 161 6.19 -27.41 -11.49
C LEU A 161 5.08 -26.41 -11.86
N GLU A 162 3.88 -26.93 -12.07
CA GLU A 162 2.66 -26.22 -12.44
C GLU A 162 2.13 -25.38 -11.26
N MET A 163 2.28 -25.87 -10.02
CA MET A 163 2.01 -25.08 -8.82
C MET A 163 3.00 -23.91 -8.66
N VAL A 164 4.29 -24.11 -8.96
CA VAL A 164 5.27 -23.00 -9.03
C VAL A 164 4.84 -21.99 -10.10
N LYS A 165 4.46 -22.45 -11.30
CA LYS A 165 3.96 -21.57 -12.36
C LYS A 165 2.69 -20.80 -11.95
N ALA A 166 1.74 -21.47 -11.31
CA ALA A 166 0.50 -20.85 -10.83
C ALA A 166 0.75 -19.79 -9.75
N LEU A 167 1.65 -20.09 -8.79
CA LEU A 167 2.10 -19.12 -7.78
C LEU A 167 2.83 -17.92 -8.40
N LEU A 168 3.68 -18.14 -9.42
CA LEU A 168 4.35 -17.06 -10.14
C LEU A 168 3.34 -16.19 -10.91
N THR A 169 2.44 -16.80 -11.69
CA THR A 169 1.36 -16.09 -12.39
C THR A 169 0.53 -15.25 -11.42
N ALA A 170 0.15 -15.82 -10.28
CA ALA A 170 -0.53 -15.09 -9.22
C ALA A 170 0.34 -13.95 -8.66
N ALA A 171 1.61 -14.19 -8.32
CA ALA A 171 2.49 -13.18 -7.73
C ALA A 171 2.77 -11.98 -8.67
N PHE A 172 2.89 -12.19 -9.98
CA PHE A 172 3.15 -11.11 -10.95
C PHE A 172 1.92 -10.26 -11.26
N TRP A 173 0.74 -10.87 -11.27
CA TRP A 173 -0.51 -10.25 -11.74
C TRP A 173 -1.56 -10.14 -10.62
N PHE A 174 -1.15 -10.28 -9.35
CA PHE A 174 -2.02 -10.18 -8.19
C PHE A 174 -2.69 -8.81 -8.15
N ARG A 175 -4.02 -8.78 -8.01
CA ARG A 175 -4.77 -7.58 -7.66
C ARG A 175 -5.47 -7.80 -6.33
N GLN A 176 -5.41 -6.81 -5.45
CA GLN A 176 -6.06 -6.89 -4.16
C GLN A 176 -7.57 -6.69 -4.32
N ALA A 177 -8.34 -7.75 -4.05
CA ALA A 177 -9.80 -7.66 -3.91
C ALA A 177 -10.17 -6.68 -2.78
N ARG A 178 -11.29 -5.96 -2.92
CA ARG A 178 -11.71 -4.84 -2.04
C ARG A 178 -11.86 -5.20 -0.54
N GLN A 179 -11.77 -6.48 -0.17
CA GLN A 179 -12.12 -7.00 1.16
C GLN A 179 -10.99 -7.73 1.92
N VAL A 180 -9.75 -7.85 1.37
CA VAL A 180 -8.67 -8.65 2.00
C VAL A 180 -7.46 -7.77 2.38
N PRO A 181 -6.89 -7.87 3.60
CA PRO A 181 -5.73 -7.07 4.00
C PRO A 181 -4.38 -7.54 3.42
N HIS A 182 -3.60 -6.58 2.92
CA HIS A 182 -2.13 -6.53 2.74
C HIS A 182 -1.30 -7.84 2.53
N GLY A 183 -0.55 -7.89 1.41
CA GLY A 183 0.82 -8.45 1.41
C GLY A 183 1.11 -9.75 0.63
N HIS A 184 0.18 -10.27 -0.17
CA HIS A 184 0.30 -11.62 -0.71
C HIS A 184 1.36 -11.86 -1.81
N CYS A 185 1.64 -10.92 -2.72
CA CYS A 185 2.56 -11.17 -3.86
C CYS A 185 3.98 -11.58 -3.44
N TYR A 186 4.49 -11.01 -2.34
CA TYR A 186 5.78 -11.38 -1.76
C TYR A 186 5.74 -12.79 -1.18
N GLN A 187 4.69 -13.12 -0.42
CA GLN A 187 4.49 -14.46 0.17
C GLN A 187 4.34 -15.53 -0.92
N LEU A 188 3.54 -15.26 -1.97
CA LEU A 188 3.38 -16.14 -3.13
C LEU A 188 4.73 -16.35 -3.87
N THR A 189 5.54 -15.31 -3.99
CA THR A 189 6.91 -15.41 -4.54
C THR A 189 7.82 -16.28 -3.67
N GLN A 190 7.77 -16.12 -2.34
CA GLN A 190 8.55 -16.95 -1.42
C GLN A 190 8.14 -18.42 -1.51
N LEU A 191 6.83 -18.70 -1.49
CA LEU A 191 6.29 -20.05 -1.68
C LEU A 191 6.71 -20.66 -3.02
N ALA A 192 6.73 -19.86 -4.11
CA ALA A 192 7.17 -20.32 -5.43
C ALA A 192 8.66 -20.67 -5.44
N VAL A 193 9.51 -19.85 -4.81
CA VAL A 193 10.96 -20.09 -4.70
C VAL A 193 11.25 -21.32 -3.84
N ASP A 194 10.63 -21.43 -2.66
CA ASP A 194 10.83 -22.56 -1.74
C ASP A 194 10.35 -23.86 -2.38
N MET A 195 9.19 -23.84 -3.05
CA MET A 195 8.70 -24.99 -3.82
C MET A 195 9.64 -25.34 -4.98
N ALA A 196 10.17 -24.36 -5.72
CA ALA A 196 11.12 -24.57 -6.82
C ALA A 196 12.45 -25.21 -6.34
N ILE A 197 12.91 -24.87 -5.13
CA ILE A 197 14.05 -25.52 -4.48
C ILE A 197 13.69 -26.97 -4.13
N ASP A 198 12.53 -27.18 -3.49
CA ASP A 198 12.07 -28.50 -3.05
C ASP A 198 11.84 -29.48 -4.20
N ILE A 199 11.20 -29.08 -5.31
CA ILE A 199 11.04 -29.96 -6.49
C ILE A 199 12.35 -30.16 -7.28
N GLY A 200 13.41 -29.43 -6.92
CA GLY A 200 14.77 -29.61 -7.42
C GLY A 200 15.15 -28.81 -8.66
N ILE A 201 14.26 -27.96 -9.20
CA ILE A 201 14.54 -27.13 -10.39
C ILE A 201 15.51 -25.98 -10.12
N ALA A 202 15.80 -25.66 -8.86
CA ALA A 202 16.79 -24.66 -8.47
C ALA A 202 18.26 -25.12 -8.57
N GLY A 203 18.47 -26.39 -8.96
CA GLY A 203 19.79 -27.01 -9.12
C GLY A 203 20.36 -27.62 -7.83
N PRO A 204 21.49 -28.36 -7.92
CA PRO A 204 22.00 -29.20 -6.83
C PRO A 204 22.74 -28.44 -5.71
N GLN A 205 22.85 -27.11 -5.81
CA GLN A 205 23.61 -26.29 -4.86
C GLN A 205 22.77 -25.82 -3.66
N LEU A 206 21.45 -25.86 -3.78
CA LEU A 206 20.52 -25.44 -2.74
C LEU A 206 19.97 -26.66 -2.00
N VAL A 207 19.96 -26.58 -0.67
CA VAL A 207 19.48 -27.66 0.19
C VAL A 207 17.96 -27.66 0.18
N ARG A 208 17.36 -28.81 -0.11
CA ARG A 208 15.91 -29.03 -0.12
C ARG A 208 15.40 -29.37 1.28
N THR A 209 14.13 -29.10 1.57
CA THR A 209 13.54 -29.49 2.85
C THR A 209 13.42 -31.02 2.96
N PRO A 210 13.44 -31.61 4.18
CA PRO A 210 13.31 -33.06 4.34
C PRO A 210 12.05 -33.69 3.70
N PRO A 211 10.85 -33.05 3.73
CA PRO A 211 9.67 -33.54 3.01
C PRO A 211 9.83 -33.60 1.48
N ALA A 212 10.70 -32.78 0.91
CA ALA A 212 10.88 -32.66 -0.53
C ALA A 212 11.50 -33.89 -1.21
N TYR A 213 12.09 -34.81 -0.44
CA TYR A 213 12.72 -36.04 -0.96
C TYR A 213 11.76 -36.89 -1.82
N PHE A 214 10.45 -36.79 -1.56
CA PHE A 214 9.43 -37.52 -2.32
C PHE A 214 8.83 -36.72 -3.48
N SER A 215 9.16 -35.43 -3.60
CA SER A 215 8.51 -34.47 -4.51
C SER A 215 9.43 -33.93 -5.60
N GLU A 216 10.52 -34.63 -5.91
CA GLU A 216 11.36 -34.31 -7.06
C GLU A 216 10.53 -34.37 -8.36
N THR A 217 10.67 -33.36 -9.22
CA THR A 217 10.09 -33.42 -10.58
C THR A 217 10.86 -34.42 -11.45
N GLU A 218 10.18 -35.07 -12.39
CA GLU A 218 10.78 -36.12 -13.24
C GLU A 218 11.94 -35.63 -14.12
N ASN A 219 11.91 -34.35 -14.51
CA ASN A 219 12.99 -33.73 -15.28
C ASN A 219 13.30 -32.30 -14.79
N PRO A 220 14.11 -32.14 -13.74
CA PRO A 220 14.42 -30.83 -13.15
C PRO A 220 15.34 -29.98 -14.05
N THR A 221 15.79 -30.53 -15.17
CA THR A 221 16.68 -29.86 -16.14
C THR A 221 16.01 -29.56 -17.48
N SER A 222 14.70 -29.80 -17.60
CA SER A 222 13.91 -29.46 -18.77
C SER A 222 13.99 -27.95 -19.07
N LEU A 223 13.80 -27.56 -20.33
CA LEU A 223 13.84 -26.14 -20.72
C LEU A 223 12.80 -25.32 -19.93
N ASP A 224 11.66 -25.92 -19.68
CA ASP A 224 10.52 -25.37 -18.96
C ASP A 224 10.78 -25.21 -17.44
N ALA A 225 11.40 -26.22 -16.81
CA ALA A 225 11.92 -26.11 -15.44
C ALA A 225 12.95 -24.98 -15.31
N ARG A 226 13.86 -24.86 -16.28
CA ARG A 226 14.89 -23.80 -16.30
C ARG A 226 14.29 -22.41 -16.51
N LYS A 227 13.29 -22.26 -17.38
CA LYS A 227 12.52 -21.00 -17.53
C LYS A 227 11.80 -20.63 -16.23
N THR A 228 11.15 -21.60 -15.60
CA THR A 228 10.45 -21.41 -14.32
C THR A 228 11.40 -21.01 -13.20
N TRP A 229 12.60 -21.60 -13.12
CA TRP A 229 13.61 -21.19 -12.13
C TRP A 229 14.17 -19.78 -12.40
N ILE A 230 14.38 -19.40 -13.67
CA ILE A 230 14.78 -18.02 -14.01
C ILE A 230 13.67 -17.03 -13.65
N ALA A 231 12.40 -17.39 -13.83
CA ALA A 231 11.27 -16.58 -13.38
C ALA A 231 11.20 -16.45 -11.85
N CYS A 232 11.53 -17.49 -11.10
CA CYS A 232 11.68 -17.44 -9.63
C CYS A 232 12.80 -16.48 -9.21
N PHE A 233 13.98 -16.55 -9.84
CA PHE A 233 15.07 -15.60 -9.60
C PHE A 233 14.61 -14.17 -9.89
N LEU A 234 13.99 -13.94 -11.04
CA LEU A 234 13.50 -12.63 -11.44
C LEU A 234 12.45 -12.08 -10.45
N ALA A 235 11.48 -12.88 -10.02
CA ALA A 235 10.49 -12.49 -9.01
C ALA A 235 11.17 -12.06 -7.70
N ALA A 236 12.01 -12.95 -7.14
CA ALA A 236 12.65 -12.74 -5.84
C ALA A 236 13.61 -11.55 -5.85
N ALA A 237 14.42 -11.43 -6.90
CA ALA A 237 15.35 -10.31 -7.09
C ALA A 237 14.61 -8.97 -7.10
N SER A 238 13.54 -8.88 -7.88
CA SER A 238 12.82 -7.64 -8.10
C SER A 238 11.98 -7.23 -6.90
N ASN A 239 11.35 -8.19 -6.22
CA ASN A 239 10.74 -7.97 -4.91
C ASN A 239 11.77 -7.38 -3.93
N SER A 240 12.99 -7.94 -3.87
CA SER A 240 14.08 -7.45 -3.01
C SER A 240 14.39 -5.97 -3.24
N LEU A 241 14.40 -5.53 -4.51
CA LEU A 241 14.58 -4.11 -4.88
C LEU A 241 13.39 -3.25 -4.44
N CYS A 242 12.16 -3.71 -4.70
CA CYS A 242 10.93 -2.97 -4.42
C CYS A 242 10.68 -2.71 -2.92
N ILE A 243 10.88 -3.72 -2.07
CA ILE A 243 10.68 -3.60 -0.61
C ILE A 243 11.99 -3.36 0.17
N ARG A 244 13.09 -3.06 -0.53
CA ARG A 244 14.46 -2.83 0.01
C ARG A 244 14.90 -3.91 1.01
N ARG A 245 14.58 -5.18 0.73
CA ARG A 245 15.07 -6.33 1.51
C ARG A 245 16.15 -7.08 0.73
N PRO A 246 17.11 -7.76 1.40
CA PRO A 246 18.04 -8.65 0.70
C PRO A 246 17.31 -9.76 -0.06
N THR A 247 17.77 -10.07 -1.28
CA THR A 247 17.21 -11.18 -2.08
C THR A 247 17.47 -12.54 -1.43
N ILE A 248 16.43 -13.39 -1.38
CA ILE A 248 16.54 -14.78 -0.92
C ILE A 248 17.19 -15.69 -1.97
N VAL A 249 17.10 -15.33 -3.26
CA VAL A 249 17.77 -16.06 -4.35
C VAL A 249 19.08 -15.36 -4.70
N THR A 250 20.19 -16.09 -4.60
CA THR A 250 21.53 -15.62 -4.99
C THR A 250 21.90 -16.11 -6.40
N TRP A 251 22.85 -15.45 -7.05
CA TRP A 251 23.30 -15.86 -8.38
C TRP A 251 24.21 -17.10 -8.31
N THR A 252 23.71 -18.24 -8.76
CA THR A 252 24.46 -19.52 -8.77
C THR A 252 25.02 -19.84 -10.16
N PRO A 253 26.10 -20.62 -10.26
CA PRO A 253 26.57 -21.20 -11.54
C PRO A 253 25.48 -21.98 -12.29
N TYR A 254 24.53 -22.60 -11.59
CA TYR A 254 23.42 -23.32 -12.22
C TYR A 254 22.40 -22.35 -12.87
N LEU A 255 22.13 -21.19 -12.26
CA LEU A 255 21.30 -20.16 -12.88
C LEU A 255 21.96 -19.59 -14.16
N GLU A 256 23.29 -19.42 -14.15
CA GLU A 256 24.06 -19.04 -15.35
C GLU A 256 23.95 -20.13 -16.45
N GLU A 257 24.05 -21.41 -16.09
CA GLU A 257 23.84 -22.55 -17.01
C GLU A 257 22.42 -22.55 -17.62
N CYS A 258 21.39 -22.28 -16.81
CA CYS A 258 20.01 -22.18 -17.29
C CYS A 258 19.83 -21.07 -18.34
N ILE A 259 20.49 -19.93 -18.15
CA ILE A 259 20.46 -18.80 -19.09
C ILE A 259 21.25 -19.14 -20.37
N GLN A 260 22.40 -19.80 -20.26
CA GLN A 260 23.17 -20.29 -21.41
C GLN A 260 22.42 -21.34 -22.26
N CYS A 261 21.45 -22.05 -21.68
CA CYS A 261 20.56 -22.93 -22.44
C CYS A 261 19.57 -22.14 -23.33
N LEU A 262 19.19 -20.92 -22.92
CA LEU A 262 18.22 -20.04 -23.58
C LEU A 262 18.85 -19.04 -24.56
N ASP A 263 20.14 -18.70 -24.38
CA ASP A 263 20.88 -17.83 -25.30
C ASP A 263 20.89 -18.34 -26.75
N LYS A 264 20.78 -19.66 -26.92
CA LYS A 264 20.76 -20.31 -28.25
C LYS A 264 19.51 -19.99 -29.06
N THR A 265 18.52 -19.31 -28.48
CA THR A 265 17.24 -18.96 -29.09
C THR A 265 16.91 -17.46 -28.99
N ASP A 266 17.90 -16.59 -28.70
CA ASP A 266 17.71 -15.14 -28.48
C ASP A 266 16.54 -14.84 -27.49
N ASP A 267 16.43 -15.63 -26.41
CA ASP A 267 15.26 -15.56 -25.53
C ASP A 267 15.25 -14.27 -24.68
N CYS A 268 14.12 -13.58 -24.70
CA CYS A 268 13.89 -12.34 -23.95
C CYS A 268 14.10 -12.54 -22.43
N LEU A 269 13.70 -13.70 -21.88
CA LEU A 269 13.85 -14.04 -20.47
C LEU A 269 15.32 -14.07 -20.01
N ALA A 270 16.22 -14.57 -20.86
CA ALA A 270 17.66 -14.64 -20.59
C ALA A 270 18.27 -13.24 -20.44
N HIS A 271 17.88 -12.30 -21.31
CA HIS A 271 18.36 -10.92 -21.23
C HIS A 271 17.75 -10.12 -20.07
N MET A 272 16.50 -10.41 -19.69
CA MET A 272 15.87 -9.84 -18.48
C MET A 272 16.59 -10.31 -17.22
N ALA A 273 16.94 -11.60 -17.13
CA ALA A 273 17.71 -12.13 -15.99
C ALA A 273 19.09 -11.48 -15.83
N ARG A 274 19.75 -11.13 -16.95
CA ARG A 274 21.04 -10.41 -16.94
C ARG A 274 20.95 -8.99 -16.40
N ILE A 275 19.96 -8.20 -16.81
CA ILE A 275 19.82 -6.83 -16.28
C ILE A 275 19.36 -6.86 -14.82
N MET A 276 18.53 -7.83 -14.43
CA MET A 276 18.14 -8.02 -13.04
C MET A 276 19.33 -8.42 -12.14
N LYS A 277 20.25 -9.26 -12.63
CA LYS A 277 21.55 -9.54 -11.98
C LYS A 277 22.34 -8.25 -11.73
N ILE A 278 22.38 -7.34 -12.71
CA ILE A 278 23.06 -6.05 -12.58
C ILE A 278 22.33 -5.15 -11.58
N CYS A 279 20.99 -5.11 -11.59
CA CYS A 279 20.20 -4.34 -10.60
C CYS A 279 20.45 -4.83 -9.16
N ASN A 280 20.51 -6.13 -8.93
CA ASN A 280 20.93 -6.69 -7.63
C ASN A 280 22.39 -6.36 -7.28
N GLN A 281 23.31 -6.31 -8.26
CA GLN A 281 24.69 -5.87 -8.02
C GLN A 281 24.78 -4.37 -7.68
N ILE A 282 23.93 -3.52 -8.28
CA ILE A 282 23.80 -2.11 -7.93
C ILE A 282 23.31 -1.99 -6.48
N ALA A 283 22.21 -2.67 -6.14
CA ALA A 283 21.65 -2.66 -4.79
C ALA A 283 22.62 -3.19 -3.73
N GLY A 284 23.35 -4.28 -4.02
CA GLY A 284 24.36 -4.82 -3.11
C GLY A 284 25.56 -3.90 -2.90
N LYS A 285 26.11 -3.29 -3.96
CA LYS A 285 27.30 -2.42 -3.84
C LYS A 285 26.99 -1.07 -3.20
N LEU A 286 25.91 -0.41 -3.64
CA LEU A 286 25.45 0.86 -3.06
C LEU A 286 24.70 0.66 -1.73
N GLY A 287 24.55 -0.60 -1.29
CA GLY A 287 23.89 -0.98 -0.04
C GLY A 287 22.40 -0.66 0.01
N LEU A 288 21.70 -0.51 -1.12
CA LEU A 288 20.32 0.01 -1.19
C LEU A 288 19.31 -0.77 -0.33
N CYS A 289 19.54 -2.06 -0.09
CA CYS A 289 18.71 -2.92 0.77
C CYS A 289 19.27 -3.12 2.19
N ASP A 290 20.27 -2.32 2.59
CA ASP A 290 20.85 -2.30 3.94
C ASP A 290 20.66 -0.91 4.56
N LEU A 291 19.81 -0.82 5.57
CA LEU A 291 19.50 0.44 6.26
C LEU A 291 20.63 0.93 7.18
N THR A 292 21.61 0.07 7.50
CA THR A 292 22.76 0.42 8.35
C THR A 292 23.92 1.03 7.56
N VAL A 293 23.95 0.81 6.25
CA VAL A 293 24.99 1.32 5.35
C VAL A 293 24.55 2.64 4.73
N TYR A 294 25.29 3.72 5.02
CA TYR A 294 25.15 5.00 4.35
C TYR A 294 26.36 5.28 3.46
N ASN A 295 26.12 5.66 2.20
CA ASN A 295 27.15 6.04 1.24
C ASN A 295 26.87 7.49 0.80
N SER A 296 27.88 8.37 0.86
CA SER A 296 27.77 9.66 0.15
C SER A 296 27.96 9.47 -1.36
N VAL A 297 27.59 10.46 -2.16
CA VAL A 297 27.85 10.48 -3.61
C VAL A 297 29.34 10.38 -3.91
N GLU A 298 30.17 11.05 -3.10
CA GLU A 298 31.63 11.02 -3.19
C GLU A 298 32.19 9.62 -2.90
N ASP A 299 31.72 8.94 -1.85
CA ASP A 299 32.14 7.58 -1.50
C ASP A 299 31.70 6.55 -2.55
N ALA A 300 30.51 6.75 -3.12
CA ALA A 300 29.92 5.87 -4.12
C ALA A 300 30.50 6.07 -5.54
N ARG A 301 31.25 7.15 -5.82
CA ARG A 301 31.66 7.57 -7.18
C ARG A 301 32.21 6.43 -8.04
N ASP A 302 33.27 5.77 -7.58
CA ASP A 302 33.97 4.74 -8.36
C ASP A 302 33.10 3.48 -8.55
N GLN A 303 32.24 3.18 -7.57
CA GLN A 303 31.27 2.10 -7.67
C GLN A 303 30.19 2.44 -8.69
N MET A 304 29.60 3.63 -8.64
CA MET A 304 28.62 4.12 -9.62
C MET A 304 29.21 4.08 -11.03
N ALA A 305 30.42 4.61 -11.25
CA ALA A 305 31.09 4.58 -12.56
C ALA A 305 31.27 3.14 -13.09
N THR A 306 31.69 2.22 -12.22
CA THR A 306 31.80 0.79 -12.56
C THR A 306 30.44 0.18 -12.93
N LEU A 307 29.40 0.47 -12.15
CA LEU A 307 28.04 -0.04 -12.36
C LEU A 307 27.41 0.50 -13.66
N ARG A 308 27.58 1.80 -13.97
CA ARG A 308 27.18 2.41 -15.26
C ARG A 308 27.83 1.66 -16.42
N GLY A 309 29.12 1.32 -16.30
CA GLY A 309 29.85 0.52 -17.28
C GLY A 309 29.23 -0.86 -17.54
N LEU A 310 28.77 -1.55 -16.48
CA LEU A 310 28.09 -2.85 -16.62
C LEU A 310 26.74 -2.74 -17.33
N VAL A 311 25.92 -1.73 -17.01
CA VAL A 311 24.63 -1.49 -17.68
C VAL A 311 24.83 -1.17 -19.17
N LEU A 312 25.79 -0.31 -19.49
CA LEU A 312 26.14 0.02 -20.88
C LEU A 312 26.66 -1.20 -21.65
N ALA A 313 27.53 -2.01 -21.04
CA ALA A 313 28.05 -3.23 -21.65
C ALA A 313 26.95 -4.27 -21.92
N TRP A 314 26.01 -4.47 -20.98
CA TRP A 314 24.85 -5.33 -21.19
C TRP A 314 23.95 -4.83 -22.33
N HIS A 315 23.66 -3.52 -22.37
CA HIS A 315 22.79 -2.95 -23.40
C HIS A 315 23.42 -3.06 -24.81
N ALA A 316 24.75 -2.89 -24.91
CA ALA A 316 25.51 -3.08 -26.14
C ALA A 316 25.60 -4.56 -26.61
N GLN A 317 25.28 -5.52 -25.74
CA GLN A 317 25.24 -6.95 -26.05
C GLN A 317 23.85 -7.45 -26.48
N LEU A 318 22.83 -6.59 -26.51
CA LEU A 318 21.48 -6.98 -26.95
C LEU A 318 21.44 -7.19 -28.47
N PRO A 319 20.85 -8.29 -28.97
CA PRO A 319 20.50 -8.43 -30.38
C PRO A 319 19.62 -7.28 -30.86
N ALA A 320 19.80 -6.82 -32.10
CA ALA A 320 19.09 -5.65 -32.63
C ALA A 320 17.55 -5.77 -32.57
N ALA A 321 17.01 -6.98 -32.70
CA ALA A 321 15.58 -7.28 -32.59
C ALA A 321 15.03 -7.24 -31.15
N LEU A 322 15.90 -7.32 -30.14
CA LEU A 322 15.56 -7.11 -28.74
C LEU A 322 15.84 -5.68 -28.29
N ALA A 323 16.92 -5.06 -28.75
CA ALA A 323 17.30 -3.69 -28.41
C ALA A 323 16.24 -2.64 -28.79
N SER A 324 15.41 -2.91 -29.80
CA SER A 324 14.27 -2.08 -30.20
C SER A 324 13.01 -2.27 -29.35
N ARG A 325 12.95 -3.26 -28.45
CA ARG A 325 11.78 -3.50 -27.60
C ARG A 325 11.78 -2.54 -26.40
N PRO A 326 10.68 -1.81 -26.15
CA PRO A 326 10.57 -0.86 -25.03
C PRO A 326 10.93 -1.43 -23.65
N VAL A 327 10.65 -2.72 -23.40
CA VAL A 327 10.97 -3.41 -22.13
C VAL A 327 12.46 -3.36 -21.76
N PHE A 328 13.38 -3.41 -22.73
CA PHE A 328 14.82 -3.35 -22.43
C PHE A 328 15.34 -1.92 -22.25
N SER A 329 14.68 -0.93 -22.86
CA SER A 329 14.89 0.48 -22.51
C SER A 329 14.41 0.74 -21.08
N PHE A 330 13.19 0.31 -20.72
CA PHE A 330 12.66 0.39 -19.36
C PHE A 330 13.64 -0.18 -18.32
N TRP A 331 14.14 -1.41 -18.54
CA TRP A 331 15.12 -2.02 -17.63
C TRP A 331 16.47 -1.30 -17.54
N ARG A 332 16.94 -0.69 -18.65
CA ARG A 332 18.15 0.16 -18.64
C ARG A 332 17.94 1.38 -17.75
N GLU A 333 16.78 2.02 -17.83
CA GLU A 333 16.46 3.22 -17.07
C GLU A 333 16.20 2.93 -15.58
N ILE A 334 15.59 1.79 -15.23
CA ILE A 334 15.51 1.31 -13.83
C ILE A 334 16.92 1.14 -13.24
N ALA A 335 17.84 0.50 -13.97
CA ALA A 335 19.23 0.37 -13.51
C ALA A 335 19.93 1.75 -13.39
N GLY A 336 19.61 2.68 -14.30
CA GLY A 336 20.04 4.07 -14.24
C GLY A 336 19.55 4.79 -12.98
N LEU A 337 18.27 4.64 -12.62
CA LEU A 337 17.67 5.19 -11.41
C LEU A 337 18.37 4.65 -10.15
N LEU A 338 18.46 3.33 -10.01
CA LEU A 338 19.08 2.67 -8.86
C LEU A 338 20.56 3.07 -8.64
N ILE A 339 21.31 3.34 -9.71
CA ILE A 339 22.71 3.80 -9.60
C ILE A 339 22.80 5.20 -8.98
N HIS A 340 21.89 6.10 -9.34
CA HIS A 340 21.99 7.52 -8.97
C HIS A 340 21.13 7.88 -7.75
N GLU A 341 20.25 7.00 -7.29
CA GLU A 341 19.39 7.16 -6.10
C GLU A 341 20.16 7.57 -4.83
N VAL A 342 21.43 7.15 -4.70
CA VAL A 342 22.32 7.45 -3.56
C VAL A 342 22.43 8.95 -3.22
N VAL A 343 22.22 9.84 -4.21
CA VAL A 343 22.25 11.31 -4.01
C VAL A 343 21.10 11.84 -3.14
N LEU A 344 20.07 11.04 -2.93
CA LEU A 344 18.86 11.40 -2.19
C LEU A 344 18.90 10.89 -0.76
N HIS A 345 19.72 9.86 -0.51
CA HIS A 345 19.79 9.19 0.77
C HIS A 345 20.36 10.13 1.82
N THR A 346 19.73 10.17 2.97
CA THR A 346 20.28 10.67 4.24
C THR A 346 20.55 9.48 5.16
N GLN A 347 21.13 9.73 6.33
CA GLN A 347 21.34 8.68 7.33
C GLN A 347 20.03 8.13 7.91
N THR A 348 18.89 8.79 7.67
CA THR A 348 17.58 8.45 8.28
C THR A 348 16.49 8.13 7.26
N ASN A 349 16.52 8.69 6.06
CA ASN A 349 15.42 8.56 5.09
C ASN A 349 15.40 7.24 4.29
N LYS A 350 16.45 6.42 4.38
CA LYS A 350 16.65 5.29 3.46
C LYS A 350 15.53 4.25 3.50
N ALA A 351 14.90 4.08 4.67
CA ALA A 351 13.74 3.20 4.85
C ALA A 351 12.48 3.69 4.10
N LEU A 352 12.41 4.97 3.74
CA LEU A 352 11.29 5.54 2.98
C LEU A 352 11.33 5.15 1.49
N PHE A 353 12.46 4.64 0.99
CA PHE A 353 12.59 4.11 -0.37
C PHE A 353 12.10 2.65 -0.50
N ALA A 354 11.42 2.11 0.50
CA ALA A 354 10.83 0.77 0.50
C ALA A 354 9.32 0.82 0.29
N GLY A 355 8.80 -0.08 -0.55
CA GLY A 355 7.36 -0.30 -0.70
C GLY A 355 6.70 -0.86 0.57
N PRO A 356 5.41 -0.55 0.83
CA PRO A 356 4.55 0.31 0.02
C PRO A 356 4.88 1.79 0.16
N TYR A 357 4.95 2.49 -0.97
CA TYR A 357 5.14 3.94 -1.01
C TYR A 357 3.82 4.62 -0.67
N VAL A 358 3.80 5.38 0.42
CA VAL A 358 2.64 6.17 0.83
C VAL A 358 2.86 7.62 0.37
N PRO A 359 1.96 8.21 -0.43
CA PRO A 359 2.02 9.63 -0.78
C PRO A 359 2.14 10.52 0.47
N GLY A 360 2.93 11.59 0.40
CA GLY A 360 3.20 12.48 1.55
C GLY A 360 4.20 11.97 2.59
N LYS A 361 4.56 10.67 2.61
CA LYS A 361 5.47 10.08 3.60
C LYS A 361 6.97 10.45 3.41
N ILE A 362 7.32 11.11 2.32
CA ILE A 362 8.65 11.71 2.11
C ILE A 362 8.45 13.20 1.89
N GLY A 363 8.73 14.00 2.92
CA GLY A 363 8.70 15.44 2.82
C GLY A 363 9.93 15.97 2.09
N VAL A 364 9.82 17.18 1.53
CA VAL A 364 10.94 17.91 0.89
C VAL A 364 12.17 18.01 1.79
N LYS A 365 11.93 18.08 3.11
CA LYS A 365 12.94 18.19 4.18
C LYS A 365 13.70 16.87 4.44
N ASP A 366 13.19 15.72 3.98
CA ASP A 366 13.79 14.40 4.23
C ASP A 366 14.89 14.04 3.23
N PHE A 367 14.95 14.72 2.08
CA PHE A 367 15.99 14.52 1.07
C PHE A 367 17.34 15.13 1.48
N ALA A 368 18.43 14.55 0.99
CA ALA A 368 19.77 15.08 1.24
C ALA A 368 19.96 16.49 0.68
N ALA A 369 20.12 17.47 1.57
CA ALA A 369 20.51 18.84 1.26
C ALA A 369 22.00 19.07 1.61
N PRO A 370 22.95 18.69 0.73
CA PRO A 370 24.38 18.84 1.03
C PRO A 370 24.77 20.31 1.14
N ALA A 371 25.45 20.67 2.24
CA ALA A 371 25.85 22.06 2.54
C ALA A 371 26.80 22.69 1.50
N LYS A 372 27.38 21.88 0.60
CA LYS A 372 28.11 22.31 -0.60
C LYS A 372 27.81 21.32 -1.72
N LEU A 373 27.37 21.81 -2.88
CA LEU A 373 27.21 20.96 -4.07
C LEU A 373 28.55 20.73 -4.75
N SER A 374 28.98 19.46 -4.81
CA SER A 374 30.10 19.04 -5.65
C SER A 374 29.64 18.83 -7.09
N THR A 375 30.58 18.87 -8.04
CA THR A 375 30.30 18.54 -9.45
C THR A 375 29.75 17.11 -9.60
N GLU A 376 30.12 16.18 -8.73
CA GLU A 376 29.63 14.80 -8.75
C GLU A 376 28.17 14.71 -8.30
N VAL A 377 27.78 15.46 -7.26
CA VAL A 377 26.38 15.57 -6.82
C VAL A 377 25.53 16.10 -7.98
N VAL A 378 25.93 17.21 -8.61
CA VAL A 378 25.19 17.79 -9.75
C VAL A 378 25.09 16.81 -10.92
N PHE A 379 26.18 16.13 -11.29
CA PHE A 379 26.16 15.10 -12.33
C PHE A 379 25.21 13.94 -11.99
N THR A 380 25.21 13.51 -10.73
CA THR A 380 24.38 12.39 -10.25
C THR A 380 22.90 12.77 -10.27
N LEU A 381 22.54 14.00 -9.86
CA LEU A 381 21.18 14.54 -9.99
C LEU A 381 20.70 14.60 -11.45
N GLN A 382 21.53 15.12 -12.36
CA GLN A 382 21.19 15.20 -13.79
C GLN A 382 21.03 13.81 -14.43
N SER A 383 21.85 12.84 -14.00
CA SER A 383 21.80 11.47 -14.50
C SER A 383 20.59 10.71 -13.97
N LEU A 384 20.22 10.94 -12.70
CA LEU A 384 18.97 10.47 -12.11
C LEU A 384 17.77 11.01 -12.90
N LEU A 385 17.68 12.34 -13.06
CA LEU A 385 16.61 12.98 -13.81
C LEU A 385 16.47 12.43 -15.23
N LYS A 386 17.60 12.27 -15.93
CA LYS A 386 17.63 11.69 -17.28
C LYS A 386 17.07 10.27 -17.32
N ALA A 387 17.44 9.42 -16.36
CA ALA A 387 16.94 8.05 -16.29
C ALA A 387 15.41 8.03 -16.20
N CYS A 388 14.82 8.98 -15.49
CA CYS A 388 13.40 8.94 -15.15
C CYS A 388 12.52 9.49 -16.27
N HIS A 389 13.00 10.50 -17.00
CA HIS A 389 12.43 10.84 -18.32
C HIS A 389 12.53 9.66 -19.31
N GLY A 390 13.65 8.91 -19.28
CA GLY A 390 13.80 7.70 -20.09
C GLY A 390 12.79 6.60 -19.71
N LEU A 391 12.54 6.42 -18.41
CA LEU A 391 11.59 5.44 -17.87
C LEU A 391 10.17 5.76 -18.35
N HIS A 392 9.74 7.01 -18.20
CA HIS A 392 8.45 7.50 -18.71
C HIS A 392 8.28 7.26 -20.21
N ASN A 393 9.28 7.65 -21.02
CA ASN A 393 9.26 7.45 -22.47
C ASN A 393 9.19 5.96 -22.86
N SER A 394 9.83 5.08 -22.09
CA SER A 394 9.77 3.63 -22.32
C SER A 394 8.40 3.06 -21.98
N LEU A 395 7.75 3.56 -20.93
CA LEU A 395 6.42 3.12 -20.49
C LEU A 395 5.30 3.55 -21.45
N GLY A 396 5.35 4.78 -21.96
CA GLY A 396 4.44 5.24 -23.01
C GLY A 396 4.57 4.48 -24.35
N GLN A 397 5.58 3.63 -24.50
CA GLN A 397 5.74 2.70 -25.62
C GLN A 397 5.37 1.24 -25.27
N ILE A 398 5.17 0.92 -23.98
CA ILE A 398 4.70 -0.39 -23.51
C ILE A 398 3.17 -0.42 -23.45
N SER A 399 2.54 0.70 -23.07
CA SER A 399 1.08 0.87 -23.16
C SER A 399 0.64 1.15 -24.58
N THR A 400 -0.38 0.44 -25.08
CA THR A 400 -0.90 0.55 -26.46
C THR A 400 -1.98 1.62 -26.64
N THR A 401 -2.34 2.37 -25.59
CA THR A 401 -3.43 3.35 -25.61
C THR A 401 -2.91 4.79 -25.77
N ASP A 402 -3.02 5.29 -27.01
CA ASP A 402 -2.94 6.69 -27.48
C ASP A 402 -1.59 7.47 -27.47
N GLN A 403 -1.02 7.61 -28.68
CA GLN A 403 0.26 8.26 -29.01
C GLN A 403 0.20 9.79 -29.25
N VAL A 404 -0.76 10.53 -28.70
CA VAL A 404 -0.91 11.98 -28.98
C VAL A 404 -0.68 12.86 -27.74
N ALA A 405 -0.11 14.05 -27.97
CA ALA A 405 0.31 15.07 -27.00
C ALA A 405 1.53 14.70 -26.13
N LEU A 406 2.72 14.96 -26.69
CA LEU A 406 4.05 14.79 -26.04
C LEU A 406 4.51 16.03 -25.23
N SER A 407 3.60 16.96 -24.94
CA SER A 407 3.82 18.12 -24.06
C SER A 407 2.99 18.04 -22.77
N ALA A 408 2.19 16.99 -22.60
CA ALA A 408 1.37 16.70 -21.41
C ALA A 408 2.11 15.79 -20.40
N ASN A 409 3.44 15.77 -20.46
CA ASN A 409 4.28 14.65 -20.00
C ASN A 409 4.66 14.68 -18.50
N MET A 410 3.91 15.40 -17.67
CA MET A 410 3.93 15.19 -16.21
C MET A 410 2.57 14.63 -15.75
N GLN A 411 1.46 15.21 -16.21
CA GLN A 411 0.11 14.73 -15.89
C GLN A 411 -0.08 13.24 -16.20
N LYS A 412 0.46 12.73 -17.31
CA LYS A 412 0.34 11.30 -17.66
C LYS A 412 1.04 10.31 -16.72
N LEU A 413 1.92 10.75 -15.81
CA LEU A 413 2.40 9.92 -14.70
C LEU A 413 1.44 9.94 -13.51
N GLU A 414 0.66 11.01 -13.33
CA GLU A 414 -0.55 10.98 -12.50
C GLU A 414 -1.58 10.07 -13.16
N ASP A 415 -1.99 10.31 -14.42
CA ASP A 415 -3.04 9.53 -15.08
C ASP A 415 -2.75 8.02 -15.07
N VAL A 416 -1.53 7.60 -15.45
CA VAL A 416 -1.13 6.18 -15.37
C VAL A 416 -1.05 5.69 -13.93
N ALA A 417 -0.60 6.49 -12.96
CA ALA A 417 -0.53 6.07 -11.56
C ALA A 417 -1.87 6.14 -10.81
N LEU A 418 -2.84 6.93 -11.30
CA LEU A 418 -4.22 7.06 -10.81
C LEU A 418 -5.08 5.94 -11.40
N VAL A 419 -4.85 5.58 -12.66
CA VAL A 419 -5.32 4.33 -13.26
C VAL A 419 -4.72 3.12 -12.52
N LEU A 420 -3.45 3.16 -12.15
CA LEU A 420 -2.84 2.08 -11.35
C LEU A 420 -3.28 2.07 -9.88
N ASP A 421 -3.55 3.22 -9.24
CA ASP A 421 -4.14 3.28 -7.89
C ASP A 421 -5.61 2.80 -7.90
N THR A 422 -6.37 3.08 -8.96
CA THR A 422 -7.75 2.57 -9.08
C THR A 422 -7.80 1.07 -9.41
N ILE A 423 -6.74 0.54 -10.05
CA ILE A 423 -6.61 -0.88 -10.41
C ILE A 423 -5.91 -1.73 -9.32
N ASP A 424 -4.99 -1.14 -8.55
CA ASP A 424 -4.17 -1.77 -7.52
C ASP A 424 -3.77 -0.75 -6.41
N PRO A 425 -4.73 -0.29 -5.60
CA PRO A 425 -4.57 0.82 -4.64
C PRO A 425 -3.55 0.56 -3.50
N PHE A 426 -3.04 -0.65 -3.39
CA PHE A 426 -2.18 -1.09 -2.29
C PHE A 426 -0.79 -1.58 -2.75
N LEU A 427 -0.45 -1.40 -4.04
CA LEU A 427 0.80 -1.87 -4.63
C LEU A 427 0.98 -3.38 -4.51
N ALA A 428 -0.11 -4.15 -4.65
CA ALA A 428 -0.08 -5.59 -4.50
C ALA A 428 0.45 -6.30 -5.77
N SER A 429 0.41 -5.64 -6.93
CA SER A 429 1.05 -6.10 -8.16
C SER A 429 2.51 -5.65 -8.26
N TYR A 430 3.32 -6.58 -8.78
CA TYR A 430 4.73 -6.38 -9.04
C TYR A 430 5.00 -5.18 -9.96
N THR A 431 4.24 -5.06 -11.06
CA THR A 431 4.40 -3.99 -12.04
C THR A 431 4.04 -2.62 -11.45
N THR A 432 2.92 -2.55 -10.70
CA THR A 432 2.49 -1.34 -9.98
C THR A 432 3.55 -0.84 -9.01
N THR A 433 4.18 -1.75 -8.26
CA THR A 433 5.21 -1.42 -7.26
C THR A 433 6.45 -0.80 -7.90
N VAL A 434 6.93 -1.36 -9.02
CA VAL A 434 8.06 -0.78 -9.78
C VAL A 434 7.67 0.59 -10.34
N LEU A 435 6.44 0.76 -10.81
CA LEU A 435 5.96 2.04 -11.36
C LEU A 435 5.83 3.13 -10.29
N GLN A 436 5.26 2.82 -9.12
CA GLN A 436 5.17 3.79 -8.03
C GLN A 436 6.51 4.07 -7.34
N SER A 437 7.50 3.18 -7.46
CA SER A 437 8.89 3.52 -7.12
C SER A 437 9.50 4.65 -7.97
N SER A 438 8.76 5.20 -8.94
CA SER A 438 9.10 6.45 -9.66
C SER A 438 8.29 7.68 -9.23
N ARG A 439 7.29 7.57 -8.33
CA ARG A 439 6.46 8.71 -7.87
C ARG A 439 7.23 9.73 -7.04
N TRP A 440 8.07 9.28 -6.10
CA TRP A 440 8.90 10.18 -5.27
C TRP A 440 9.77 11.11 -6.13
N LEU A 441 10.06 10.70 -7.36
CA LEU A 441 10.85 11.41 -8.34
C LEU A 441 10.14 12.62 -8.94
N ARG A 442 8.80 12.63 -8.95
CA ARG A 442 8.00 13.81 -9.32
C ARG A 442 7.97 14.83 -8.20
N THR A 443 7.80 14.40 -6.94
CA THR A 443 7.97 15.26 -5.76
C THR A 443 9.37 15.90 -5.79
N TRP A 444 10.40 15.06 -5.91
CA TRP A 444 11.77 15.51 -6.03
C TRP A 444 12.04 16.39 -7.26
N LEU A 445 11.33 16.22 -8.39
CA LEU A 445 11.47 17.07 -9.58
C LEU A 445 10.80 18.43 -9.43
N ASN A 446 9.61 18.47 -8.83
CA ASN A 446 8.93 19.72 -8.47
C ASN A 446 9.80 20.51 -7.48
N ASP A 447 10.39 19.80 -6.51
CA ASP A 447 11.38 20.35 -5.59
C ASP A 447 12.71 20.69 -6.29
N TYR A 448 13.12 19.99 -7.34
CA TYR A 448 14.40 20.24 -8.02
C TYR A 448 14.46 21.65 -8.61
N ASP A 449 13.35 22.20 -9.12
CA ASP A 449 13.31 23.60 -9.55
C ASP A 449 13.32 24.59 -8.38
N ALA A 450 12.77 24.22 -7.22
CA ALA A 450 12.83 25.04 -6.00
C ALA A 450 14.25 25.00 -5.37
N ILE A 451 14.86 23.81 -5.30
CA ILE A 451 16.23 23.52 -4.88
C ILE A 451 17.20 24.22 -5.83
N THR A 452 17.02 24.14 -7.16
CA THR A 452 17.87 24.83 -8.14
C THR A 452 17.77 26.35 -8.00
N ARG A 453 16.56 26.92 -7.80
CA ARG A 453 16.39 28.35 -7.49
C ARG A 453 17.05 28.75 -6.15
N ARG A 454 16.91 27.92 -5.12
CA ARG A 454 17.55 28.12 -3.80
C ARG A 454 19.08 28.06 -3.88
N ILE A 455 19.61 27.16 -4.71
CA ILE A 455 21.06 27.02 -5.02
C ILE A 455 21.57 28.20 -5.85
N GLN A 456 20.82 28.67 -6.84
CA GLN A 456 21.15 29.88 -7.60
C GLN A 456 21.22 31.11 -6.68
N ASN A 457 20.29 31.23 -5.73
CA ASN A 457 20.32 32.28 -4.71
C ASN A 457 21.52 32.15 -3.75
N ILE A 458 21.87 30.94 -3.29
CA ILE A 458 23.06 30.70 -2.45
C ILE A 458 24.36 31.06 -3.22
N ASN A 459 24.42 30.75 -4.51
CA ASN A 459 25.58 31.03 -5.36
C ASN A 459 25.67 32.48 -5.86
N SER A 460 24.71 33.36 -5.53
CA SER A 460 24.79 34.80 -5.81
C SER A 460 26.00 35.49 -5.16
N LEU A 461 26.63 34.85 -4.16
CA LEU A 461 27.89 35.30 -3.53
C LEU A 461 29.16 34.66 -4.14
N ASN A 462 29.05 33.66 -5.02
CA ASN A 462 30.17 33.10 -5.79
C ASN A 462 29.69 32.10 -6.86
N ILE A 463 29.56 32.53 -8.12
CA ILE A 463 29.84 31.75 -9.34
C ILE A 463 29.77 32.70 -10.57
N ASN A 464 30.94 33.15 -11.01
CA ASN A 464 31.18 33.63 -12.38
C ASN A 464 31.98 32.59 -13.18
N SER A 465 32.00 31.33 -12.72
CA SER A 465 33.02 30.32 -13.06
C SER A 465 32.50 28.94 -13.48
N LEU A 466 31.19 28.66 -13.40
CA LEU A 466 30.59 27.42 -13.91
C LEU A 466 29.85 27.69 -15.21
N ASN A 467 30.55 27.44 -16.33
CA ASN A 467 30.06 27.66 -17.68
C ASN A 467 29.14 26.52 -18.14
N ILE A 468 27.83 26.72 -17.98
CA ILE A 468 26.78 25.74 -18.31
C ILE A 468 26.68 25.45 -19.84
N ASN A 469 27.29 26.28 -20.69
CA ASN A 469 27.12 26.20 -22.15
C ASN A 469 28.07 25.24 -22.90
N SER A 470 29.01 24.57 -22.24
CA SER A 470 30.09 23.83 -22.93
C SER A 470 29.74 22.39 -23.38
N LEU A 471 28.59 21.84 -22.95
CA LEU A 471 28.20 20.44 -23.25
C LEU A 471 27.32 20.28 -24.51
N ASN A 472 26.91 21.37 -25.17
CA ASN A 472 26.20 21.31 -26.46
C ASN A 472 27.14 21.12 -27.68
N THR A 473 28.40 20.76 -27.45
CA THR A 473 29.45 20.64 -28.48
C THR A 473 30.20 19.30 -28.49
N SER A 474 29.46 18.20 -28.64
CA SER A 474 29.98 16.98 -29.27
C SER A 474 28.91 16.37 -30.20
N ARG A 475 29.08 16.63 -31.50
CA ARG A 475 28.08 16.43 -32.56
C ARG A 475 28.40 15.18 -33.38
N SER A 476 27.34 14.48 -33.81
CA SER A 476 27.28 13.63 -35.02
C SER A 476 28.16 12.37 -35.10
N LEU A 477 27.49 11.22 -35.19
CA LEU A 477 27.70 10.28 -36.31
C LEU A 477 26.36 9.88 -36.95
N HIS A 478 26.05 10.52 -38.08
CA HIS A 478 25.14 10.11 -39.15
C HIS A 478 23.80 9.42 -38.83
N GLU A 479 22.73 10.21 -38.85
CA GLU A 479 21.49 9.81 -39.53
C GLU A 479 21.38 10.56 -40.87
N THR A 480 20.99 9.87 -41.93
CA THR A 480 20.72 10.45 -43.26
C THR A 480 19.24 10.80 -43.40
N PRO A 481 18.88 11.96 -43.99
CA PRO A 481 17.49 12.38 -44.08
C PRO A 481 16.73 11.61 -45.15
N ILE A 482 15.68 10.88 -44.75
CA ILE A 482 14.66 10.38 -45.67
C ILE A 482 13.45 11.32 -45.59
N GLN A 483 12.93 11.71 -46.76
CA GLN A 483 11.86 12.69 -46.90
C GLN A 483 10.55 12.20 -46.27
N GLN A 484 9.85 13.11 -45.59
CA GLN A 484 8.41 12.94 -45.30
C GLN A 484 7.61 12.97 -46.61
N PRO A 485 6.76 11.98 -46.92
CA PRO A 485 5.75 12.11 -47.95
C PRO A 485 4.49 12.81 -47.42
N ASN A 486 3.93 13.69 -48.24
CA ASN A 486 2.88 14.66 -47.93
C ASN A 486 1.63 14.13 -47.20
N LEU A 487 1.22 14.87 -46.18
CA LEU A 487 0.02 14.66 -45.37
C LEU A 487 -1.27 15.11 -46.10
N THR A 488 -1.69 14.41 -47.17
CA THR A 488 -2.85 14.88 -47.98
C THR A 488 -3.74 13.82 -48.64
N ILE A 489 -3.55 12.52 -48.39
CA ILE A 489 -4.29 11.45 -49.13
C ILE A 489 -5.21 10.56 -48.26
N PHE A 490 -5.25 10.72 -46.93
CA PHE A 490 -6.17 9.97 -46.04
C PHE A 490 -7.25 10.83 -45.36
N LYS A 491 -7.73 11.88 -46.06
CA LYS A 491 -8.99 12.59 -45.74
C LYS A 491 -10.09 12.21 -46.73
N MET A 492 -10.58 10.97 -46.66
CA MET A 492 -11.91 10.57 -47.19
C MET A 492 -12.24 9.15 -46.73
N HIS A 493 -13.48 8.95 -46.25
CA HIS A 493 -14.08 7.75 -45.64
C HIS A 493 -14.08 7.63 -44.10
N LEU A 494 -14.68 8.62 -43.43
CA LEU A 494 -15.28 8.40 -42.11
C LEU A 494 -16.53 9.28 -41.91
N SER A 495 -17.62 8.91 -42.60
CA SER A 495 -18.92 9.56 -42.44
C SER A 495 -20.04 8.77 -43.15
N THR A 496 -20.51 7.68 -42.52
CA THR A 496 -21.86 7.10 -42.78
C THR A 496 -22.20 6.02 -41.72
N LEU A 497 -23.43 6.10 -41.17
CA LEU A 497 -24.19 5.06 -40.43
C LEU A 497 -23.92 4.84 -38.92
N LEU A 498 -24.50 5.73 -38.12
CA LEU A 498 -25.50 5.37 -37.08
C LEU A 498 -26.91 5.65 -37.68
N PRO A 499 -28.06 5.17 -37.15
CA PRO A 499 -28.28 4.41 -35.89
C PRO A 499 -29.19 3.17 -36.01
N ILE A 500 -29.38 2.42 -34.91
CA ILE A 500 -30.65 1.93 -34.32
C ILE A 500 -30.33 1.31 -32.94
N SER A 501 -31.21 1.47 -31.96
CA SER A 501 -31.02 1.12 -30.54
C SER A 501 -32.13 0.20 -29.99
N LEU A 502 -31.86 -0.42 -28.81
CA LEU A 502 -32.82 -1.12 -27.89
C LEU A 502 -33.38 -2.47 -28.40
N LEU A 503 -33.69 -3.54 -27.64
CA LEU A 503 -33.75 -3.93 -26.19
C LEU A 503 -33.44 -5.47 -26.11
N SER A 504 -33.26 -6.20 -24.99
CA SER A 504 -32.73 -5.96 -23.61
C SER A 504 -32.88 -7.24 -22.76
N GLY A 505 -32.02 -7.48 -21.75
CA GLY A 505 -32.33 -8.38 -20.60
C GLY A 505 -31.29 -9.49 -20.32
N LEU A 506 -30.72 -9.66 -19.13
CA LEU A 506 -30.82 -8.88 -17.88
C LEU A 506 -29.43 -8.39 -17.43
N ALA A 507 -29.35 -7.13 -17.02
CA ALA A 507 -28.27 -6.64 -16.18
C ALA A 507 -28.82 -6.42 -14.77
N LEU A 508 -28.09 -6.81 -13.73
CA LEU A 508 -28.30 -6.26 -12.40
C LEU A 508 -27.90 -4.79 -12.45
N ALA A 509 -28.75 -3.90 -11.93
CA ALA A 509 -28.63 -2.47 -12.16
C ALA A 509 -27.39 -1.89 -11.47
N GLN A 510 -26.38 -1.50 -12.25
CA GLN A 510 -25.46 -0.44 -11.83
C GLN A 510 -26.27 0.86 -11.72
N GLY A 511 -26.25 1.47 -10.53
CA GLY A 511 -26.95 2.72 -10.30
C GLY A 511 -26.22 3.88 -10.97
N ASP A 512 -26.91 4.57 -11.88
CA ASP A 512 -26.41 5.80 -12.49
C ASP A 512 -26.61 6.98 -11.52
N LEU A 513 -25.54 7.37 -10.81
CA LEU A 513 -25.58 8.51 -9.88
C LEU A 513 -25.88 9.82 -10.61
N ALA A 514 -25.30 10.03 -11.80
CA ALA A 514 -25.53 11.24 -12.57
C ALA A 514 -26.99 11.31 -13.06
N GLY A 515 -27.54 10.18 -13.53
CA GLY A 515 -28.95 10.05 -13.88
C GLY A 515 -29.90 10.22 -12.69
N LEU A 516 -29.54 9.73 -11.49
CA LEU A 516 -30.31 9.99 -10.27
C LEU A 516 -30.29 11.47 -9.90
N LEU A 517 -29.12 12.10 -9.83
CA LEU A 517 -29.00 13.54 -9.53
C LEU A 517 -29.72 14.40 -10.58
N GLN A 518 -29.63 14.03 -11.87
CA GLN A 518 -30.35 14.71 -12.96
C GLN A 518 -31.89 14.55 -12.86
N SER A 519 -32.39 13.52 -12.18
CA SER A 519 -33.82 13.34 -11.93
C SER A 519 -34.38 14.21 -10.80
N GLN A 520 -33.51 14.90 -10.05
CA GLN A 520 -33.84 15.68 -8.86
C GLN A 520 -33.57 17.17 -9.12
N ASP A 521 -34.63 17.93 -9.44
CA ASP A 521 -34.53 19.37 -9.75
C ASP A 521 -33.85 20.19 -8.64
N ASP A 522 -33.95 19.71 -7.39
CA ASP A 522 -33.38 20.31 -6.18
C ASP A 522 -31.90 19.96 -5.93
N LEU A 523 -31.28 19.11 -6.76
CA LEU A 523 -29.85 18.72 -6.68
C LEU A 523 -29.03 19.16 -7.91
N SER A 524 -29.54 20.08 -8.73
CA SER A 524 -28.85 20.54 -9.95
C SER A 524 -27.48 21.18 -9.70
N THR A 525 -27.31 21.92 -8.59
CA THR A 525 -26.01 22.50 -8.21
C THR A 525 -25.02 21.42 -7.79
N LEU A 526 -25.48 20.37 -7.09
CA LEU A 526 -24.64 19.21 -6.75
C LEU A 526 -24.18 18.47 -8.01
N LEU A 527 -25.08 18.24 -8.97
CA LEU A 527 -24.75 17.62 -10.26
C LEU A 527 -23.70 18.43 -11.03
N GLU A 528 -23.81 19.76 -11.03
CA GLU A 528 -22.82 20.64 -11.66
C GLU A 528 -21.44 20.51 -11.00
N LEU A 529 -21.37 20.59 -9.67
CA LEU A 529 -20.11 20.47 -8.92
C LEU A 529 -19.46 19.08 -9.09
N VAL A 530 -20.26 18.00 -9.06
CA VAL A 530 -19.78 16.64 -9.34
C VAL A 530 -19.23 16.53 -10.76
N GLY A 531 -19.83 17.21 -11.74
CA GLY A 531 -19.37 17.26 -13.13
C GLY A 531 -18.10 18.10 -13.36
N LEU A 532 -17.63 18.87 -12.38
CA LEU A 532 -16.37 19.63 -12.45
C LEU A 532 -15.16 18.82 -11.94
N VAL A 533 -15.38 17.69 -11.28
CA VAL A 533 -14.31 16.82 -10.76
C VAL A 533 -14.24 15.56 -11.61
N ASP A 534 -13.28 15.54 -12.54
CA ASP A 534 -13.12 14.46 -13.54
C ASP A 534 -13.12 13.06 -12.88
N GLY A 535 -14.07 12.21 -13.29
CA GLY A 535 -14.20 10.83 -12.81
C GLY A 535 -14.88 10.64 -11.44
N LEU A 536 -15.31 11.71 -10.76
CA LEU A 536 -15.92 11.61 -9.43
C LEU A 536 -17.29 10.92 -9.47
N ALA A 537 -18.13 11.22 -10.47
CA ALA A 537 -19.45 10.61 -10.62
C ALA A 537 -19.35 9.08 -10.77
N GLU A 538 -18.42 8.62 -11.61
CA GLU A 538 -18.13 7.21 -11.86
C GLU A 538 -17.49 6.53 -10.64
N THR A 539 -16.62 7.25 -9.92
CA THR A 539 -15.99 6.76 -8.69
C THR A 539 -17.03 6.55 -7.59
N LEU A 540 -17.97 7.49 -7.41
CA LEU A 540 -19.05 7.36 -6.43
C LEU A 540 -20.08 6.31 -6.86
N ALA A 541 -20.49 6.25 -8.13
CA ALA A 541 -21.41 5.24 -8.65
C ALA A 541 -20.84 3.80 -8.62
N SER A 542 -19.51 3.64 -8.67
CA SER A 542 -18.81 2.35 -8.53
C SER A 542 -18.32 2.07 -7.10
N SER A 543 -18.59 2.97 -6.16
CA SER A 543 -18.37 2.77 -4.73
C SER A 543 -19.47 1.92 -4.10
N SER A 544 -19.16 1.33 -2.95
CA SER A 544 -20.07 0.47 -2.19
C SER A 544 -19.78 0.65 -0.71
N ASN A 545 -20.81 0.55 0.13
CA ASN A 545 -20.75 0.85 1.56
C ASN A 545 -20.43 2.33 1.85
N ILE A 546 -21.16 3.23 1.18
CA ILE A 546 -21.07 4.69 1.40
C ILE A 546 -22.45 5.33 1.60
N THR A 547 -22.47 6.45 2.32
CA THR A 547 -23.67 7.29 2.49
C THR A 547 -23.37 8.70 2.02
N ILE A 548 -24.15 9.22 1.06
CA ILE A 548 -23.98 10.56 0.48
C ILE A 548 -25.01 11.49 1.12
N PHE A 549 -24.56 12.53 1.81
CA PHE A 549 -25.42 13.60 2.28
C PHE A 549 -25.45 14.71 1.23
N ALA A 550 -26.41 14.66 0.31
CA ALA A 550 -26.50 15.52 -0.87
C ALA A 550 -27.12 16.89 -0.51
N PRO A 551 -26.36 18.01 -0.59
CA PRO A 551 -26.94 19.33 -0.31
C PRO A 551 -27.91 19.72 -1.41
N THR A 552 -29.07 20.26 -1.00
CA THR A 552 -30.04 20.85 -1.93
C THR A 552 -29.49 22.15 -2.53
N ASN A 553 -30.05 22.61 -3.65
CA ASN A 553 -29.70 23.91 -4.24
C ASN A 553 -29.78 25.05 -3.21
N THR A 554 -30.83 25.04 -2.37
CA THR A 554 -30.99 26.01 -1.27
C THR A 554 -29.90 25.89 -0.19
N ALA A 555 -29.38 24.69 0.07
CA ALA A 555 -28.23 24.52 0.96
C ALA A 555 -26.98 25.22 0.41
N PHE A 556 -26.72 25.10 -0.90
CA PHE A 556 -25.62 25.81 -1.57
C PHE A 556 -25.83 27.33 -1.61
N ASP A 557 -27.06 27.80 -1.88
CA ASP A 557 -27.40 29.23 -1.93
C ASP A 557 -27.20 29.94 -0.57
N ASN A 558 -27.23 29.20 0.54
CA ASN A 558 -27.06 29.70 1.90
C ASN A 558 -25.60 29.81 2.37
N VAL A 559 -24.62 29.29 1.60
CA VAL A 559 -23.20 29.31 2.02
C VAL A 559 -22.60 30.71 1.81
N PRO A 560 -22.02 31.35 2.85
CA PRO A 560 -21.30 32.62 2.70
C PRO A 560 -20.13 32.49 1.74
N ILE A 561 -19.91 33.46 0.85
CA ILE A 561 -18.82 33.41 -0.14
C ILE A 561 -17.45 33.55 0.55
N GLU A 562 -17.41 34.15 1.74
CA GLU A 562 -16.20 34.47 2.50
C GLU A 562 -15.58 33.28 3.27
N ILE A 563 -16.16 32.07 3.17
CA ILE A 563 -15.61 30.83 3.75
C ILE A 563 -15.18 29.84 2.65
N PRO A 564 -14.24 28.91 2.92
CA PRO A 564 -13.65 28.05 1.88
C PRO A 564 -14.66 27.24 1.06
N GLU A 565 -15.74 26.79 1.70
CA GLU A 565 -16.87 26.12 1.06
C GLU A 565 -17.53 27.02 0.02
N GLY A 566 -17.82 28.27 0.38
CA GLY A 566 -18.47 29.25 -0.49
C GLY A 566 -17.58 29.73 -1.63
N GLU A 567 -16.28 29.91 -1.40
CA GLU A 567 -15.32 30.19 -2.47
C GLU A 567 -15.31 29.04 -3.51
N ALA A 568 -15.28 27.78 -3.06
CA ALA A 568 -15.32 26.62 -3.94
C ALA A 568 -16.63 26.56 -4.77
N ILE A 569 -17.78 26.80 -4.13
CA ILE A 569 -19.11 26.80 -4.77
C ILE A 569 -19.25 27.96 -5.76
N ALA A 570 -18.76 29.15 -5.41
CA ALA A 570 -18.98 30.38 -6.19
C ALA A 570 -18.01 30.51 -7.37
N TYR A 571 -16.72 30.18 -7.19
CA TYR A 571 -15.70 30.40 -8.22
C TYR A 571 -15.52 29.21 -9.17
N LYS A 572 -15.85 27.98 -8.74
CA LYS A 572 -15.88 26.77 -9.59
C LYS A 572 -14.59 26.49 -10.37
N ASN A 573 -13.46 26.99 -9.88
CA ASN A 573 -12.16 27.00 -10.56
C ASN A 573 -11.08 26.17 -9.84
N ASP A 574 -11.25 25.90 -8.55
CA ASP A 574 -10.40 25.02 -7.76
C ASP A 574 -11.09 23.65 -7.60
N THR A 575 -10.72 22.70 -8.46
CA THR A 575 -11.25 21.34 -8.44
C THR A 575 -10.78 20.55 -7.21
N ILE A 576 -9.73 20.97 -6.51
CA ILE A 576 -9.30 20.37 -5.25
C ILE A 576 -10.25 20.82 -4.14
N ALA A 577 -10.59 22.11 -4.07
CA ALA A 577 -11.55 22.64 -3.09
C ALA A 577 -12.97 22.07 -3.31
N ILE A 578 -13.41 21.95 -4.57
CA ILE A 578 -14.69 21.31 -4.91
C ILE A 578 -14.65 19.81 -4.58
N GLY A 579 -13.55 19.13 -4.90
CA GLY A 579 -13.35 17.72 -4.54
C GLY A 579 -13.39 17.51 -3.03
N ALA A 580 -12.73 18.38 -2.24
CA ALA A 580 -12.74 18.35 -0.79
C ALA A 580 -14.16 18.53 -0.23
N LEU A 581 -14.88 19.51 -0.76
CA LEU A 581 -16.27 19.81 -0.40
C LEU A 581 -17.13 18.57 -0.62
N LEU A 582 -17.11 17.99 -1.82
CA LEU A 582 -17.90 16.80 -2.15
C LEU A 582 -17.47 15.58 -1.32
N ALA A 583 -16.18 15.41 -1.04
CA ALA A 583 -15.66 14.32 -0.23
C ALA A 583 -16.11 14.39 1.24
N ASN A 584 -16.29 15.60 1.80
CA ASN A 584 -16.85 15.82 3.16
C ASN A 584 -18.32 15.34 3.25
N HIS A 585 -19.03 15.30 2.12
CA HIS A 585 -20.42 14.87 2.03
C HIS A 585 -20.59 13.36 1.80
N VAL A 586 -19.51 12.59 1.65
CA VAL A 586 -19.56 11.14 1.43
C VAL A 586 -18.96 10.41 2.62
N PHE A 587 -19.80 9.72 3.37
CA PHE A 587 -19.47 8.99 4.58
C PHE A 587 -19.04 7.55 4.27
N LYS A 588 -18.04 7.06 4.99
CA LYS A 588 -17.55 5.67 4.95
C LYS A 588 -18.49 4.79 5.79
N GLY A 589 -19.32 4.00 5.14
CA GLY A 589 -20.34 3.16 5.78
C GLY A 589 -21.77 3.47 5.31
N LEU A 590 -22.69 2.53 5.56
CA LEU A 590 -24.13 2.69 5.34
C LEU A 590 -24.81 3.19 6.62
N TYR A 591 -25.39 4.39 6.56
CA TYR A 591 -26.10 5.04 7.66
C TYR A 591 -27.54 5.37 7.27
N PRO A 592 -28.44 4.39 7.11
CA PRO A 592 -29.86 4.67 6.90
C PRO A 592 -30.46 5.43 8.10
N ALA A 593 -31.55 6.17 7.90
CA ALA A 593 -32.12 7.02 8.95
C ALA A 593 -32.62 6.23 10.18
N GLU A 594 -32.87 4.93 10.03
CA GLU A 594 -33.23 4.02 11.12
C GLU A 594 -32.08 3.74 12.11
N VAL A 595 -30.81 3.73 11.68
CA VAL A 595 -29.66 3.43 12.57
C VAL A 595 -29.14 4.67 13.32
N VAL A 596 -29.48 5.88 12.87
CA VAL A 596 -29.12 7.10 13.59
C VAL A 596 -29.94 7.17 14.88
N THR A 597 -29.29 7.51 15.99
CA THR A 597 -29.92 7.56 17.33
C THR A 597 -29.85 8.96 17.94
N ASP A 598 -30.50 9.16 19.08
CA ASP A 598 -30.40 10.39 19.87
C ASP A 598 -28.99 10.57 20.47
N LEU A 599 -28.13 9.54 20.44
CA LEU A 599 -26.70 9.63 20.74
C LEU A 599 -25.90 9.83 19.45
N PRO A 600 -24.94 10.78 19.43
CA PRO A 600 -24.14 11.06 18.24
C PRO A 600 -23.19 9.92 17.89
N THR A 601 -23.25 9.48 16.63
CA THR A 601 -22.25 8.58 16.05
C THR A 601 -21.32 9.39 15.16
N PHE A 602 -20.03 9.45 15.48
CA PHE A 602 -19.03 10.14 14.66
C PHE A 602 -18.44 9.17 13.64
N ALA A 603 -18.54 9.54 12.37
CA ALA A 603 -18.18 8.72 11.23
C ALA A 603 -17.21 9.49 10.31
N GLN A 604 -16.26 8.77 9.70
CA GLN A 604 -15.30 9.36 8.79
C GLN A 604 -15.89 9.51 7.38
N THR A 605 -15.51 10.59 6.72
CA THR A 605 -15.88 10.88 5.33
C THR A 605 -14.75 10.49 4.36
N LEU A 606 -14.95 10.72 3.07
CA LEU A 606 -13.90 10.58 2.05
C LEU A 606 -12.95 11.78 2.00
N LEU A 607 -13.22 12.88 2.71
CA LEU A 607 -12.30 14.01 2.82
C LEU A 607 -11.10 13.60 3.70
N ASP A 608 -9.91 13.55 3.11
CA ASP A 608 -8.66 13.28 3.80
C ASP A 608 -7.57 14.31 3.47
N SER A 609 -6.36 14.09 3.99
CA SER A 609 -5.22 15.00 3.82
C SER A 609 -4.60 15.02 2.42
N SER A 610 -5.18 14.33 1.42
CA SER A 610 -4.80 14.49 0.01
C SER A 610 -5.39 15.75 -0.64
N TYR A 611 -6.49 16.29 -0.09
CA TYR A 611 -7.09 17.53 -0.54
C TYR A 611 -6.34 18.74 0.04
N VAL A 612 -5.33 19.20 -0.68
CA VAL A 612 -4.40 20.26 -0.25
C VAL A 612 -4.38 21.41 -1.26
N ASN A 613 -4.64 22.63 -0.79
CA ASN A 613 -4.43 23.85 -1.58
C ASN A 613 -3.11 24.54 -1.17
N TYR A 614 -2.81 25.72 -1.72
CA TYR A 614 -1.55 26.44 -1.41
C TYR A 614 -1.42 26.90 0.05
N GLN A 615 -2.51 26.91 0.83
CA GLN A 615 -2.56 27.41 2.20
C GLN A 615 -2.47 26.27 3.22
N GLN A 616 -3.28 25.22 3.08
CA GLN A 616 -3.32 24.07 4.01
C GLN A 616 -4.11 22.87 3.43
N PRO A 617 -4.01 21.65 4.00
CA PRO A 617 -5.01 20.60 3.79
C PRO A 617 -6.39 21.02 4.30
N PHE A 618 -7.46 20.64 3.59
CA PHE A 618 -8.84 20.86 4.04
C PHE A 618 -9.26 19.97 5.24
N SER A 619 -8.50 18.89 5.48
CA SER A 619 -8.61 18.05 6.68
C SER A 619 -7.26 17.39 6.96
N ASN A 620 -6.90 17.24 8.24
CA ASN A 620 -5.68 16.55 8.65
C ASN A 620 -5.97 15.41 9.65
N PHE A 621 -7.13 14.75 9.54
CA PHE A 621 -7.43 13.54 10.31
C PHE A 621 -6.90 12.27 9.63
N THR A 622 -6.29 11.37 10.41
CA THR A 622 -5.89 10.05 9.95
C THR A 622 -7.13 9.22 9.58
N GLY A 623 -7.23 8.83 8.31
CA GLY A 623 -8.37 8.08 7.79
C GLY A 623 -9.56 8.95 7.36
N GLY A 624 -9.47 10.28 7.46
CA GLY A 624 -10.45 11.24 6.94
C GLY A 624 -11.27 11.98 8.00
N GLN A 625 -11.84 13.11 7.59
CA GLN A 625 -12.62 14.05 8.38
C GLN A 625 -13.78 13.36 9.08
N TYR A 626 -13.94 13.59 10.37
CA TYR A 626 -15.10 13.15 11.13
C TYR A 626 -16.27 14.14 11.00
N ASN A 627 -17.47 13.60 10.85
CA ASN A 627 -18.74 14.30 11.04
C ASN A 627 -19.67 13.45 11.93
N GLY A 628 -20.49 14.09 12.76
CA GLY A 628 -21.43 13.43 13.66
C GLY A 628 -22.79 13.17 13.03
N LEU A 629 -23.45 12.07 13.38
CA LEU A 629 -24.82 11.74 13.00
C LEU A 629 -25.67 11.57 14.25
N VAL A 630 -26.75 12.35 14.38
CA VAL A 630 -27.61 12.35 15.58
C VAL A 630 -29.08 12.63 15.20
N LYS A 631 -30.03 12.20 16.02
CA LYS A 631 -31.44 12.61 15.91
C LYS A 631 -31.74 13.87 16.71
N ASN A 632 -32.52 14.77 16.11
CA ASN A 632 -33.10 15.94 16.76
C ASN A 632 -34.63 15.79 16.76
N GLY A 633 -35.15 15.06 17.76
CA GLY A 633 -36.56 14.67 17.77
C GLY A 633 -36.85 13.59 16.74
N ALA A 634 -37.57 13.94 15.66
CA ALA A 634 -37.85 13.00 14.57
C ALA A 634 -36.82 13.06 13.42
N ASP A 635 -36.10 14.19 13.32
CA ASP A 635 -35.26 14.51 12.16
C ASP A 635 -33.83 13.98 12.36
N VAL A 636 -33.20 13.52 11.28
CA VAL A 636 -31.78 13.15 11.28
C VAL A 636 -30.96 14.40 10.98
N CYS A 637 -29.95 14.65 11.81
CA CYS A 637 -29.03 15.77 11.68
C CYS A 637 -27.59 15.28 11.52
N VAL A 638 -26.83 15.96 10.67
CA VAL A 638 -25.38 15.86 10.57
C VAL A 638 -24.76 17.02 11.33
N LEU A 639 -23.75 16.73 12.14
CA LEU A 639 -22.92 17.69 12.85
C LEU A 639 -21.57 17.77 12.13
N SER A 640 -21.19 18.96 11.70
CA SER A 640 -19.92 19.20 11.00
C SER A 640 -19.14 20.33 11.67
N GLY A 641 -18.09 20.81 11.02
CA GLY A 641 -17.23 21.86 11.57
C GLY A 641 -17.95 23.18 11.87
N GLU A 642 -17.29 24.07 12.63
CA GLU A 642 -17.84 25.38 13.04
C GLU A 642 -19.24 25.28 13.72
N GLU A 643 -19.49 24.18 14.44
CA GLU A 643 -20.78 23.88 15.10
C GLU A 643 -21.99 23.79 14.12
N THR A 644 -21.72 23.53 12.83
CA THR A 644 -22.71 23.50 11.76
C THR A 644 -23.60 22.25 11.85
N ILE A 645 -24.92 22.46 11.87
CA ILE A 645 -25.93 21.40 11.84
C ILE A 645 -26.64 21.40 10.49
N SER A 646 -26.68 20.24 9.83
CA SER A 646 -27.43 20.04 8.58
C SER A 646 -28.53 19.01 8.79
N THR A 647 -29.78 19.39 8.53
CA THR A 647 -30.95 18.51 8.69
C THR A 647 -31.20 17.73 7.42
N VAL A 648 -31.47 16.43 7.55
CA VAL A 648 -31.91 15.58 6.44
C VAL A 648 -33.35 15.94 6.07
N THR A 649 -33.56 16.41 4.84
CA THR A 649 -34.85 16.82 4.29
C THR A 649 -35.57 15.68 3.56
N GLU A 650 -34.82 14.74 2.99
CA GLU A 650 -35.31 13.51 2.36
C GLU A 650 -34.30 12.39 2.62
N ALA A 651 -34.75 11.26 3.15
CA ALA A 651 -33.87 10.19 3.65
C ALA A 651 -33.98 8.89 2.84
N ASP A 652 -32.95 8.05 2.97
CA ASP A 652 -32.92 6.66 2.52
C ASP A 652 -33.15 6.45 1.00
N ILE A 653 -32.76 7.42 0.17
CA ILE A 653 -32.77 7.29 -1.29
C ILE A 653 -31.68 6.29 -1.70
N LYS A 654 -32.07 5.12 -2.20
CA LYS A 654 -31.12 4.03 -2.52
C LYS A 654 -30.64 4.08 -3.96
N LEU A 655 -29.33 3.95 -4.15
CA LEU A 655 -28.70 3.78 -5.47
C LEU A 655 -27.98 2.42 -5.51
N GLY A 656 -28.67 1.41 -6.03
CA GLY A 656 -28.24 0.01 -5.90
C GLY A 656 -28.26 -0.48 -4.44
N ASP A 657 -27.53 -1.56 -4.16
CA ASP A 657 -27.48 -2.17 -2.82
C ASP A 657 -26.36 -1.59 -1.92
N GLY A 658 -25.53 -0.69 -2.44
CA GLY A 658 -24.28 -0.24 -1.81
C GLY A 658 -24.19 1.25 -1.48
N ILE A 659 -25.18 2.07 -1.86
CA ILE A 659 -25.17 3.53 -1.68
C ILE A 659 -26.52 3.99 -1.13
N ILE A 660 -26.48 4.76 -0.04
CA ILE A 660 -27.62 5.49 0.51
C ILE A 660 -27.38 6.99 0.27
N ILE A 661 -28.42 7.72 -0.11
CA ILE A 661 -28.38 9.17 -0.30
C ILE A 661 -29.43 9.81 0.61
N HIS A 662 -29.02 10.83 1.35
CA HIS A 662 -29.87 11.68 2.17
C HIS A 662 -29.74 13.12 1.66
N LYS A 663 -30.84 13.80 1.34
CA LYS A 663 -30.79 15.23 0.99
C LYS A 663 -30.65 16.06 2.27
N ILE A 664 -29.86 17.13 2.24
CA ILE A 664 -29.64 18.02 3.39
C ILE A 664 -29.96 19.50 3.08
N ASP A 665 -30.36 20.24 4.12
CA ASP A 665 -30.73 21.66 4.07
C ASP A 665 -29.54 22.65 4.12
N THR A 666 -28.36 22.17 4.53
CA THR A 666 -27.16 22.96 4.82
C THR A 666 -25.93 22.19 4.35
N VAL A 667 -24.93 22.88 3.82
CA VAL A 667 -23.66 22.27 3.38
C VAL A 667 -22.80 21.91 4.61
N LEU A 668 -22.16 20.74 4.60
CA LEU A 668 -21.27 20.29 5.68
C LEU A 668 -19.97 21.09 5.68
N SER A 669 -19.68 21.74 6.80
CA SER A 669 -18.47 22.54 6.96
C SER A 669 -17.23 21.67 7.19
N PHE A 670 -16.09 22.14 6.67
CA PHE A 670 -14.77 21.59 6.96
C PHE A 670 -14.35 21.83 8.41
N GLY A 671 -14.82 22.91 9.04
CA GLY A 671 -14.39 23.40 10.34
C GLY A 671 -13.48 24.61 10.24
N ALA A 672 -12.62 24.79 11.25
CA ALA A 672 -11.60 25.82 11.25
C ALA A 672 -10.32 25.34 11.98
N PRO A 673 -9.19 26.01 11.76
CA PRO A 673 -8.02 25.95 12.64
C PRO A 673 -8.40 26.38 14.07
N PHE A 674 -7.75 25.81 15.08
CA PHE A 674 -8.16 26.01 16.49
C PHE A 674 -8.17 27.49 16.95
N GLN A 675 -7.16 28.28 16.54
CA GLN A 675 -7.12 29.72 16.87
C GLN A 675 -8.23 30.50 16.15
N LEU A 676 -8.61 30.12 14.92
CA LEU A 676 -9.73 30.77 14.22
C LEU A 676 -11.07 30.41 14.87
N PHE A 677 -11.29 29.13 15.20
CA PHE A 677 -12.46 28.68 15.97
C PHE A 677 -12.58 29.45 17.30
N THR A 678 -11.51 29.51 18.11
CA THR A 678 -11.56 30.18 19.42
C THR A 678 -11.81 31.69 19.31
N ALA A 679 -11.37 32.36 18.25
CA ALA A 679 -11.73 33.76 17.99
C ALA A 679 -13.24 33.90 17.69
N ARG A 680 -13.76 33.07 16.77
CA ARG A 680 -15.16 33.07 16.30
C ARG A 680 -16.17 32.65 17.37
N ALA A 681 -15.80 31.69 18.21
CA ALA A 681 -16.54 31.22 19.38
C ALA A 681 -16.41 32.15 20.61
N LYS A 682 -15.61 33.22 20.53
CA LYS A 682 -15.35 34.19 21.61
C LYS A 682 -14.72 33.56 22.87
N LEU A 683 -13.84 32.59 22.66
CA LEU A 683 -12.98 31.96 23.66
C LEU A 683 -11.62 32.69 23.66
N LEU A 684 -11.68 34.01 23.88
CA LEU A 684 -10.57 34.93 23.62
C LEU A 684 -9.42 34.75 24.62
N ALA A 685 -9.73 34.29 25.83
CA ALA A 685 -8.72 33.99 26.84
C ALA A 685 -7.87 32.78 26.45
N MET A 686 -8.49 31.71 25.91
CA MET A 686 -7.76 30.55 25.39
C MET A 686 -6.90 30.93 24.19
N ASN A 687 -7.48 31.66 23.23
CA ASN A 687 -6.76 32.13 22.04
C ASN A 687 -5.50 32.94 22.45
N ALA A 688 -5.66 33.90 23.35
CA ALA A 688 -4.54 34.72 23.83
C ALA A 688 -3.53 33.95 24.70
N ALA A 689 -3.96 32.89 25.41
CA ALA A 689 -3.06 32.00 26.14
C ALA A 689 -2.17 31.19 25.19
N VAL A 690 -2.71 30.65 24.09
CA VAL A 690 -1.96 29.91 23.07
C VAL A 690 -0.90 30.80 22.41
N GLU A 691 -1.26 32.03 22.04
CA GLU A 691 -0.33 33.03 21.49
C GLU A 691 0.77 33.41 22.48
N ALA A 692 0.44 33.58 23.77
CA ALA A 692 1.41 33.89 24.80
C ALA A 692 2.36 32.71 25.12
N ALA A 693 1.87 31.47 25.02
CA ALA A 693 2.65 30.28 25.32
C ALA A 693 3.69 29.95 24.25
N GLN A 694 3.39 30.19 22.96
CA GLN A 694 4.27 29.82 21.83
C GLN A 694 4.67 28.33 21.89
N LEU A 695 3.67 27.44 21.90
CA LEU A 695 3.83 25.99 22.14
C LEU A 695 4.75 25.25 21.15
N GLY A 696 5.19 25.88 20.05
CA GLY A 696 5.92 25.21 18.97
C GLY A 696 5.03 24.27 18.14
N LEU A 697 3.73 24.26 18.39
CA LEU A 697 2.71 23.48 17.69
C LEU A 697 1.75 24.42 16.95
N ALA A 698 1.23 23.95 15.83
CA ALA A 698 0.24 24.64 15.01
C ALA A 698 -1.01 23.77 14.86
N PHE A 699 -2.18 24.40 14.90
CA PHE A 699 -3.47 23.73 14.94
C PHE A 699 -4.27 23.98 13.64
N GLY A 700 -3.71 23.57 12.51
CA GLY A 700 -4.28 23.76 11.17
C GLY A 700 -3.38 24.62 10.28
N GLU A 701 -3.07 25.85 10.72
CA GLU A 701 -2.29 26.81 9.92
C GLU A 701 -0.82 26.92 10.34
N THR A 702 0.06 26.85 9.34
CA THR A 702 1.47 27.22 9.47
C THR A 702 1.85 28.17 8.35
N GLU A 703 2.35 29.37 8.69
CA GLU A 703 3.07 30.19 7.71
C GLU A 703 4.25 29.39 7.12
N ALA A 704 4.59 29.62 5.86
CA ALA A 704 5.62 28.85 5.14
C ALA A 704 7.02 28.87 5.81
N ASP A 705 7.30 29.89 6.63
CA ASP A 705 8.54 30.08 7.40
C ASP A 705 8.36 29.84 8.91
N SER A 706 7.19 29.39 9.38
CA SER A 706 6.93 29.12 10.81
C SER A 706 7.74 27.93 11.33
N PRO A 707 8.34 28.02 12.52
CA PRO A 707 9.02 26.89 13.17
C PRO A 707 8.04 25.90 13.82
N ALA A 708 6.74 26.21 13.87
CA ALA A 708 5.73 25.38 14.51
C ALA A 708 5.42 24.10 13.72
N VAL A 709 5.20 22.98 14.42
CA VAL A 709 4.79 21.71 13.83
C VAL A 709 3.27 21.64 13.78
N ASN A 710 2.70 21.49 12.58
CA ASN A 710 1.26 21.28 12.43
C ASN A 710 0.88 19.89 12.94
N ILE A 711 -0.02 19.81 13.91
CA ILE A 711 -0.45 18.53 14.51
C ILE A 711 -1.67 17.94 13.80
N SER A 712 -1.86 16.64 13.96
CA SER A 712 -3.04 15.90 13.51
C SER A 712 -3.66 15.13 14.68
N ASP A 713 -4.91 14.73 14.51
CA ASP A 713 -5.62 13.77 15.38
C ASP A 713 -5.51 14.10 16.89
N PHE A 714 -5.78 15.33 17.31
CA PHE A 714 -5.74 15.69 18.74
C PHE A 714 -7.13 15.86 19.36
N THR A 715 -7.18 15.78 20.68
CA THR A 715 -8.32 16.21 21.49
C THR A 715 -7.88 17.35 22.41
N ILE A 716 -8.59 18.48 22.43
CA ILE A 716 -8.27 19.63 23.30
C ILE A 716 -9.46 20.01 24.19
N PHE A 717 -9.16 20.30 25.45
CA PHE A 717 -10.13 20.78 26.43
C PHE A 717 -9.97 22.28 26.57
N VAL A 718 -11.03 23.04 26.32
CA VAL A 718 -10.96 24.50 26.11
C VAL A 718 -11.65 25.22 27.26
N PRO A 719 -10.91 25.80 28.23
CA PRO A 719 -11.55 26.58 29.29
C PRO A 719 -12.21 27.82 28.69
N ASN A 720 -13.44 28.10 29.12
CA ASN A 720 -14.10 29.36 28.77
C ASN A 720 -13.40 30.58 29.41
N ASP A 721 -13.69 31.78 28.92
CA ASP A 721 -13.02 32.99 29.38
C ASP A 721 -13.21 33.24 30.90
N ALA A 722 -14.37 32.88 31.46
CA ALA A 722 -14.63 32.97 32.90
C ALA A 722 -13.73 32.04 33.76
N ALA A 723 -13.34 30.87 33.22
CA ALA A 723 -12.40 29.96 33.87
C ALA A 723 -11.00 30.56 33.95
N PHE A 724 -10.54 31.22 32.87
CA PHE A 724 -9.27 31.95 32.86
C PHE A 724 -9.31 33.18 33.78
N GLU A 725 -10.41 33.95 33.76
CA GLU A 725 -10.61 35.09 34.68
C GLU A 725 -10.49 34.64 36.14
N ALA A 726 -11.12 33.52 36.51
CA ALA A 726 -11.12 32.98 37.87
C ALA A 726 -9.72 32.60 38.39
N ILE A 727 -8.81 32.14 37.52
CA ILE A 727 -7.41 31.85 37.87
C ILE A 727 -6.46 33.04 37.64
N GLY A 728 -7.00 34.23 37.35
CA GLY A 728 -6.23 35.37 36.88
C GLY A 728 -5.06 35.80 37.76
N SER A 729 -5.17 35.69 39.09
CA SER A 729 -4.06 36.00 40.01
C SER A 729 -2.89 35.00 39.91
N VAL A 730 -3.14 33.76 39.50
CA VAL A 730 -2.09 32.75 39.26
C VAL A 730 -1.38 33.05 37.94
N LEU A 731 -2.13 33.45 36.92
CA LEU A 731 -1.59 33.78 35.60
C LEU A 731 -0.67 35.00 35.62
N GLN A 732 -0.86 35.94 36.56
CA GLN A 732 0.01 37.13 36.69
C GLN A 732 1.45 36.79 37.08
N ASP A 733 1.64 35.73 37.87
CA ASP A 733 2.95 35.28 38.36
C ASP A 733 3.49 34.08 37.56
N ALA A 734 2.71 33.52 36.61
CA ALA A 734 3.10 32.38 35.80
C ALA A 734 4.12 32.77 34.70
N ASP A 735 5.18 31.98 34.57
CA ASP A 735 6.10 32.09 33.44
C ASP A 735 5.60 31.33 32.20
N GLN A 736 6.29 31.55 31.07
CA GLN A 736 5.91 30.95 29.78
C GLN A 736 6.00 29.41 29.81
N GLU A 737 6.98 28.83 30.53
CA GLU A 737 7.16 27.38 30.66
C GLU A 737 5.99 26.75 31.45
N THR A 738 5.55 27.39 32.53
CA THR A 738 4.35 26.98 33.28
C THR A 738 3.09 27.09 32.42
N LEU A 739 2.93 28.16 31.64
CA LEU A 739 1.79 28.32 30.73
C LEU A 739 1.78 27.26 29.63
N GLN A 740 2.95 26.95 29.04
CA GLN A 740 3.12 25.86 28.08
C GLN A 740 2.71 24.52 28.70
N ALA A 741 3.22 24.19 29.89
CA ALA A 741 2.89 22.94 30.57
C ALA A 741 1.39 22.81 30.89
N VAL A 742 0.75 23.89 31.35
CA VAL A 742 -0.70 23.93 31.61
C VAL A 742 -1.48 23.70 30.32
N LEU A 743 -1.17 24.38 29.21
CA LEU A 743 -1.87 24.17 27.94
C LEU A 743 -1.62 22.78 27.36
N SER A 744 -0.41 22.23 27.48
CA SER A 744 -0.12 20.83 27.11
C SER A 744 -0.89 19.80 27.94
N HIS A 745 -1.27 20.13 29.19
CA HIS A 745 -2.15 19.27 29.98
C HIS A 745 -3.62 19.33 29.50
N HIS A 746 -4.03 20.39 28.80
CA HIS A 746 -5.37 20.48 28.20
C HIS A 746 -5.49 19.70 26.89
N MET A 747 -4.44 19.03 26.41
CA MET A 747 -4.42 18.38 25.11
C MET A 747 -4.04 16.89 25.22
N ILE A 748 -4.61 16.07 24.34
CA ILE A 748 -4.20 14.69 24.07
C ILE A 748 -3.79 14.64 22.59
N GLU A 749 -2.53 14.26 22.32
CA GLU A 749 -1.99 14.15 20.95
C GLU A 749 -2.24 12.77 20.35
N ASN A 750 -2.39 12.70 19.02
CA ASN A 750 -2.53 11.47 18.23
C ASN A 750 -3.71 10.57 18.70
N ASN A 751 -4.73 11.15 19.32
CA ASN A 751 -5.97 10.50 19.72
C ASN A 751 -7.16 11.48 19.65
N VAL A 752 -8.21 11.08 18.93
CA VAL A 752 -9.46 11.85 18.75
C VAL A 752 -10.55 11.20 19.60
N ILE A 753 -10.95 11.86 20.67
CA ILE A 753 -11.88 11.31 21.66
C ILE A 753 -13.17 12.14 21.67
N PHE A 754 -14.24 11.57 21.10
CA PHE A 754 -15.59 12.12 21.20
C PHE A 754 -16.24 11.78 22.54
N SER A 755 -17.26 12.53 22.95
CA SER A 755 -17.92 12.40 24.24
C SER A 755 -18.58 11.05 24.48
N THR A 756 -18.98 10.34 23.43
CA THR A 756 -19.52 8.97 23.49
C THR A 756 -18.44 7.92 23.80
N ALA A 757 -17.16 8.26 23.64
CA ALA A 757 -16.02 7.45 24.05
C ALA A 757 -15.42 7.87 25.41
N LEU A 758 -15.89 8.98 26.02
CA LEU A 758 -15.46 9.42 27.35
C LEU A 758 -16.08 8.54 28.45
N GLY A 759 -15.48 7.36 28.67
CA GLY A 759 -15.82 6.51 29.81
C GLY A 759 -15.30 7.05 31.15
N ASN A 760 -15.54 6.30 32.23
CA ASN A 760 -14.93 6.53 33.56
C ASN A 760 -13.45 6.10 33.59
N VAL A 761 -12.66 6.59 32.63
CA VAL A 761 -11.27 6.20 32.34
C VAL A 761 -10.28 7.34 32.66
N THR A 762 -8.99 7.04 32.52
CA THR A 762 -7.88 7.99 32.66
C THR A 762 -6.99 7.89 31.43
N VAL A 763 -6.55 9.01 30.87
CA VAL A 763 -5.76 9.10 29.62
C VAL A 763 -4.63 10.12 29.79
N PRO A 764 -3.39 9.82 29.36
CA PRO A 764 -2.29 10.79 29.44
C PRO A 764 -2.50 11.94 28.46
N SER A 765 -2.28 13.15 28.94
CA SER A 765 -2.14 14.38 28.15
C SER A 765 -0.79 14.48 27.43
N ALA A 766 -0.66 15.49 26.56
CA ALA A 766 0.62 15.87 25.93
C ALA A 766 1.69 16.24 26.96
N GLN A 767 1.30 16.80 28.11
CA GLN A 767 2.20 17.08 29.24
C GLN A 767 2.66 15.82 30.00
N GLY A 768 2.08 14.65 29.69
CA GLY A 768 2.38 13.38 30.38
C GLY A 768 1.70 13.22 31.75
N ILE A 769 0.83 14.15 32.13
CA ILE A 769 -0.05 14.04 33.31
C ILE A 769 -1.39 13.46 32.87
N ASP A 770 -1.98 12.65 33.75
CA ASP A 770 -3.19 11.86 33.50
C ASP A 770 -4.48 12.69 33.66
N LEU A 771 -5.25 12.80 32.57
CA LEU A 771 -6.60 13.35 32.55
C LEU A 771 -7.61 12.26 32.96
N THR A 772 -8.33 12.51 34.04
CA THR A 772 -9.33 11.58 34.58
C THR A 772 -10.73 12.01 34.15
N PHE A 773 -11.33 11.22 33.27
CA PHE A 773 -12.70 11.44 32.79
C PHE A 773 -13.71 10.86 33.75
N THR A 774 -14.80 11.58 34.00
CA THR A 774 -15.87 11.13 34.89
C THR A 774 -17.23 11.43 34.27
N VAL A 775 -18.07 10.42 34.12
CA VAL A 775 -19.47 10.58 33.70
C VAL A 775 -20.37 10.23 34.87
N LEU A 776 -21.23 11.17 35.23
CA LEU A 776 -22.16 11.05 36.36
C LEU A 776 -23.51 10.45 35.92
N PRO A 777 -24.31 9.91 36.86
CA PRO A 777 -25.64 9.34 36.55
C PRO A 777 -26.65 10.34 35.97
N ASP A 778 -26.38 11.65 36.03
CA ASP A 778 -27.18 12.70 35.42
C ASP A 778 -26.82 12.99 33.95
N GLY A 779 -25.85 12.24 33.38
CA GLY A 779 -25.37 12.40 32.01
C GLY A 779 -24.32 13.51 31.82
N THR A 780 -23.89 14.18 32.90
CA THR A 780 -22.81 15.17 32.81
C THR A 780 -21.44 14.51 32.77
N ALA A 781 -20.60 14.93 31.83
CA ALA A 781 -19.19 14.52 31.77
C ALA A 781 -18.24 15.61 32.25
N TRP A 782 -17.12 15.14 32.77
CA TRP A 782 -16.13 15.90 33.49
C TRP A 782 -14.74 15.42 33.09
N VAL A 783 -13.78 16.36 33.05
CA VAL A 783 -12.36 16.08 32.91
C VAL A 783 -11.64 16.69 34.11
N ASN A 784 -11.00 15.83 34.90
CA ASN A 784 -10.59 16.14 36.27
C ASN A 784 -11.76 16.79 37.05
N GLY A 785 -11.54 17.99 37.61
CA GLY A 785 -12.58 18.77 38.30
C GLY A 785 -13.44 19.67 37.39
N ALA A 786 -13.16 19.75 36.09
CA ALA A 786 -13.83 20.66 35.17
C ALA A 786 -15.02 19.98 34.46
N LYS A 787 -16.16 20.68 34.38
CA LYS A 787 -17.34 20.20 33.66
C LYS A 787 -17.17 20.46 32.17
N ILE A 788 -17.51 19.48 31.33
CA ILE A 788 -17.65 19.70 29.89
C ILE A 788 -18.97 20.43 29.63
N LEU A 789 -18.87 21.64 29.09
CA LEU A 789 -19.98 22.54 28.76
C LEU A 789 -20.50 22.33 27.34
N LEU A 790 -19.59 22.14 26.38
CA LEU A 790 -19.90 21.87 24.98
C LEU A 790 -18.96 20.79 24.46
N PRO A 791 -19.44 19.55 24.25
CA PRO A 791 -18.62 18.48 23.71
C PRO A 791 -18.60 18.46 22.17
N ASN A 792 -17.58 17.82 21.60
CA ASN A 792 -17.50 17.40 20.19
C ASN A 792 -17.44 18.54 19.15
N VAL A 793 -16.80 19.66 19.45
CA VAL A 793 -16.52 20.67 18.42
C VAL A 793 -15.50 20.11 17.43
N ILE A 794 -15.89 20.00 16.17
CA ILE A 794 -15.03 19.46 15.09
C ILE A 794 -14.18 20.58 14.49
N LEU A 795 -12.87 20.39 14.46
CA LEU A 795 -11.87 21.29 13.85
C LEU A 795 -11.30 20.63 12.57
N PHE A 796 -10.38 21.30 11.86
CA PHE A 796 -9.69 20.74 10.69
C PHE A 796 -8.83 19.49 10.99
N ASN A 797 -8.29 19.40 12.21
CA ASN A 797 -7.22 18.46 12.56
C ASN A 797 -7.33 17.89 13.99
N GLY A 798 -8.48 18.06 14.64
CA GLY A 798 -8.74 17.59 15.99
C GLY A 798 -10.15 17.91 16.48
N VAL A 799 -10.43 17.59 17.74
CA VAL A 799 -11.72 17.83 18.39
C VAL A 799 -11.54 18.65 19.65
N ALA A 800 -12.38 19.66 19.84
CA ALA A 800 -12.43 20.47 21.05
C ALA A 800 -13.65 20.14 21.93
N HIS A 801 -13.44 20.20 23.25
CA HIS A 801 -14.48 20.14 24.27
C HIS A 801 -14.36 21.36 25.18
N ILE A 802 -15.36 22.25 25.21
CA ILE A 802 -15.33 23.45 26.05
C ILE A 802 -15.60 23.06 27.51
N ILE A 803 -14.81 23.59 28.45
CA ILE A 803 -14.87 23.26 29.89
C ILE A 803 -15.02 24.50 30.79
N ASP A 804 -15.47 24.29 32.03
CA ASP A 804 -15.80 25.36 33.00
C ASP A 804 -14.70 25.75 34.00
N SER A 805 -13.54 25.08 33.96
CA SER A 805 -12.37 25.39 34.79
C SER A 805 -11.10 25.10 34.01
N VAL A 806 -10.02 25.84 34.29
CA VAL A 806 -8.67 25.51 33.80
C VAL A 806 -8.16 24.28 34.58
N LEU A 807 -7.49 23.36 33.88
CA LEU A 807 -6.85 22.17 34.44
C LEU A 807 -5.49 22.53 35.03
N ASN A 808 -5.21 22.12 36.27
CA ASN A 808 -3.92 22.32 36.94
C ASN A 808 -2.94 21.17 36.64
N LEU A 809 -1.69 21.24 37.10
CA LEU A 809 -0.68 20.18 36.90
C LEU A 809 -0.67 19.12 38.02
N GLU A 810 -1.80 18.90 38.70
CA GLU A 810 -1.90 17.90 39.78
C GLU A 810 -2.69 16.67 39.33
N VAL A 811 -2.36 15.50 39.89
CA VAL A 811 -3.10 14.26 39.63
C VAL A 811 -4.45 14.33 40.33
N PHE A 812 -5.54 14.18 39.57
CA PHE A 812 -6.90 14.30 40.08
C PHE A 812 -7.45 12.96 40.61
N ASP A 813 -7.98 12.96 41.84
CA ASP A 813 -8.77 11.84 42.37
C ASP A 813 -10.27 12.09 42.12
N ARG A 814 -10.90 11.22 41.33
CA ARG A 814 -12.34 11.22 41.02
C ARG A 814 -13.23 11.32 42.27
N ASN A 815 -12.81 10.76 43.41
CA ASN A 815 -13.57 10.81 44.66
C ASN A 815 -13.66 12.22 45.28
N THR A 816 -12.83 13.16 44.82
CA THR A 816 -12.82 14.56 45.28
C THR A 816 -13.73 15.48 44.45
N LEU A 817 -14.33 14.97 43.37
CA LEU A 817 -15.26 15.73 42.53
C LEU A 817 -16.48 16.19 43.34
N THR A 818 -16.86 17.46 43.19
CA THR A 818 -17.97 18.09 43.93
C THR A 818 -19.04 18.66 42.98
N PRO A 819 -19.81 17.83 42.26
CA PRO A 819 -20.63 18.26 41.11
C PRO A 819 -21.66 19.36 41.40
N SER A 820 -22.11 19.46 42.67
CA SER A 820 -23.07 20.45 43.13
C SER A 820 -22.48 21.84 43.44
N ALA A 821 -21.15 21.98 43.48
CA ALA A 821 -20.50 23.25 43.77
C ALA A 821 -20.39 24.11 42.49
N PRO A 822 -20.58 25.44 42.58
CA PRO A 822 -20.29 26.39 41.50
C PRO A 822 -18.88 26.24 40.95
N ALA A 823 -18.67 26.54 39.65
CA ALA A 823 -17.34 26.47 39.03
C ALA A 823 -16.28 27.32 39.76
N ALA A 824 -16.67 28.49 40.26
CA ALA A 824 -15.82 29.38 41.05
C ALA A 824 -15.32 28.76 42.38
N ASP A 825 -16.08 27.81 42.95
CA ASP A 825 -15.71 27.10 44.18
C ASP A 825 -14.91 25.81 43.89
N ARG A 826 -14.77 25.43 42.60
CA ARG A 826 -14.09 24.23 42.10
C ARG A 826 -12.82 24.52 41.30
N VAL A 827 -12.33 25.75 41.36
CA VAL A 827 -11.12 26.19 40.67
C VAL A 827 -9.92 25.31 41.07
N ALA A 828 -9.26 24.71 40.08
CA ALA A 828 -8.16 23.77 40.29
C ALA A 828 -6.88 24.38 40.90
N PHE A 829 -6.84 25.70 41.12
CA PHE A 829 -5.70 26.42 41.68
C PHE A 829 -6.07 27.01 43.05
N PRO A 830 -5.69 26.38 44.18
CA PRO A 830 -6.05 26.86 45.51
C PRO A 830 -5.52 28.28 45.78
N ASN A 831 -6.37 29.13 46.36
CA ASN A 831 -6.12 30.56 46.61
C ASN A 831 -6.05 31.45 45.35
N ALA A 832 -6.39 30.94 44.17
CA ALA A 832 -6.62 31.80 43.01
C ALA A 832 -7.77 32.78 43.25
N SER A 833 -7.70 33.94 42.59
CA SER A 833 -8.72 34.99 42.69
C SER A 833 -8.98 35.64 41.32
N PRO A 834 -10.23 36.06 41.04
CA PRO A 834 -10.57 36.65 39.76
C PRO A 834 -9.88 38.01 39.51
N VAL A 835 -9.52 38.28 38.26
CA VAL A 835 -8.95 39.56 37.83
C VAL A 835 -9.77 40.18 36.71
N SER A 836 -9.86 41.51 36.65
CA SER A 836 -10.61 42.22 35.61
C SER A 836 -9.88 42.36 34.26
N LYS A 837 -8.64 41.85 34.17
CA LYS A 837 -7.86 41.79 32.93
C LYS A 837 -6.74 40.75 33.06
N LEU A 838 -6.69 39.82 32.11
CA LEU A 838 -5.63 38.81 32.01
C LEU A 838 -4.27 39.42 31.60
N PRO A 839 -3.14 38.78 31.95
CA PRO A 839 -1.80 39.29 31.64
C PRO A 839 -1.46 39.21 30.15
N PHE A 840 -2.11 38.30 29.41
CA PHE A 840 -2.05 38.20 27.95
C PHE A 840 -3.35 38.71 27.31
N SER A 841 -3.23 39.34 26.13
CA SER A 841 -4.38 39.90 25.40
C SER A 841 -4.15 40.05 23.89
N SER A 842 -3.13 39.39 23.33
CA SER A 842 -2.93 39.32 21.88
C SER A 842 -3.76 38.17 21.35
N VAL A 843 -4.64 38.42 20.38
CA VAL A 843 -5.60 37.43 19.85
C VAL A 843 -5.30 37.20 18.37
N SER A 844 -5.01 35.95 18.00
CA SER A 844 -4.93 35.53 16.60
C SER A 844 -6.31 35.53 15.96
N PHE A 845 -6.38 35.93 14.69
CA PHE A 845 -7.62 36.15 13.93
C PHE A 845 -8.58 37.20 14.52
N GLY A 846 -8.14 38.08 15.43
CA GLY A 846 -8.99 39.10 16.07
C GLY A 846 -9.60 40.18 15.15
N ASN A 847 -9.35 40.12 13.84
CA ASN A 847 -10.00 40.95 12.81
C ASN A 847 -11.13 40.21 12.05
N ASP A 848 -11.28 38.89 12.25
CA ASP A 848 -12.40 38.12 11.71
C ASP A 848 -13.70 38.58 12.41
N LEU A 849 -14.73 38.86 11.60
CA LEU A 849 -16.02 39.39 12.06
C LEU A 849 -17.13 38.34 12.06
N ALA A 850 -16.85 37.10 11.65
CA ALA A 850 -17.80 36.00 11.76
C ALA A 850 -18.00 35.64 13.23
N THR A 851 -19.26 35.48 13.63
CA THR A 851 -19.60 35.05 14.99
C THR A 851 -20.68 33.99 14.93
N TYR A 852 -20.46 32.92 15.67
CA TYR A 852 -21.34 31.76 15.70
C TYR A 852 -22.15 31.78 17.00
N THR A 853 -23.35 31.20 16.94
CA THR A 853 -24.18 30.97 18.12
C THR A 853 -24.45 29.49 18.23
N THR A 854 -23.85 28.84 19.24
CA THR A 854 -24.00 27.41 19.48
C THR A 854 -25.47 26.97 19.44
N PRO A 855 -25.84 26.11 18.49
CA PRO A 855 -27.20 25.59 18.38
C PRO A 855 -27.67 24.85 19.65
N ALA A 856 -28.96 24.93 19.93
CA ALA A 856 -29.55 24.31 21.14
C ALA A 856 -29.38 22.78 21.18
N LEU A 857 -29.28 22.10 20.03
CA LEU A 857 -29.00 20.66 19.97
C LEU A 857 -27.63 20.35 20.58
N LEU A 858 -26.58 21.02 20.11
CA LEU A 858 -25.21 20.82 20.59
C LEU A 858 -25.05 21.14 22.10
N SER A 859 -25.81 22.10 22.64
CA SER A 859 -25.81 22.40 24.08
C SER A 859 -26.65 21.45 24.95
N THR A 860 -27.48 20.58 24.34
CA THR A 860 -28.31 19.58 25.05
C THR A 860 -27.83 18.14 24.87
N MET A 861 -26.85 17.91 23.98
CA MET A 861 -26.16 16.65 23.80
C MET A 861 -25.32 16.31 25.03
N ALA A 862 -25.96 15.66 26.01
CA ALA A 862 -25.29 15.09 27.16
C ALA A 862 -24.17 14.13 26.71
N ALA A 863 -23.07 14.14 27.44
CA ALA A 863 -21.95 13.25 27.22
C ALA A 863 -22.27 11.87 27.83
N VAL A 864 -23.22 11.18 27.21
CA VAL A 864 -23.75 9.90 27.68
C VAL A 864 -22.76 8.77 27.35
N ALA A 865 -21.91 8.44 28.31
CA ALA A 865 -21.30 7.12 28.35
C ALA A 865 -22.37 6.08 28.72
N THR A 866 -22.38 4.95 28.01
CA THR A 866 -23.21 3.80 28.40
C THR A 866 -22.76 3.25 29.76
N PRO A 867 -23.66 3.08 30.75
CA PRO A 867 -23.29 2.52 32.03
C PRO A 867 -22.96 1.02 31.90
N THR A 868 -21.70 0.67 32.11
CA THR A 868 -21.26 -0.73 32.21
C THR A 868 -21.92 -1.39 33.44
N PRO A 869 -22.46 -2.62 33.35
CA PRO A 869 -23.01 -3.31 34.51
C PRO A 869 -21.96 -3.55 35.60
N GLU A 870 -22.38 -3.47 36.87
CA GLU A 870 -21.52 -3.73 38.02
C GLU A 870 -20.98 -5.17 38.00
N GLY A 871 -19.71 -5.32 37.64
CA GLY A 871 -18.94 -6.56 37.78
C GLY A 871 -17.93 -6.42 38.92
N GLU A 872 -17.97 -7.34 39.88
CA GLU A 872 -17.06 -7.34 41.03
C GLU A 872 -15.58 -7.36 40.60
N ALA A 873 -14.76 -6.56 41.27
CA ALA A 873 -13.34 -6.47 40.99
C ALA A 873 -12.59 -7.77 41.38
N THR A 874 -12.33 -8.63 40.40
CA THR A 874 -11.31 -9.68 40.50
C THR A 874 -10.06 -9.29 39.73
N SER A 875 -8.92 -9.22 40.42
CA SER A 875 -7.63 -8.84 39.85
C SER A 875 -7.14 -9.83 38.78
N GLY A 876 -7.23 -9.44 37.51
CA GLY A 876 -6.57 -10.08 36.37
C GLY A 876 -6.04 -9.00 35.44
N ALA A 877 -4.74 -9.06 35.10
CA ALA A 877 -4.12 -8.06 34.25
C ALA A 877 -4.61 -8.20 32.79
N PRO A 878 -4.88 -7.11 32.06
CA PRO A 878 -5.05 -7.17 30.61
C PRO A 878 -3.70 -7.44 29.94
N GLU A 879 -3.68 -8.36 28.97
CA GLU A 879 -2.48 -8.65 28.19
C GLU A 879 -2.10 -7.47 27.28
N THR A 880 -0.81 -7.11 27.29
CA THR A 880 -0.26 -6.04 26.47
C THR A 880 -0.02 -6.50 25.03
N VAL A 881 -0.62 -5.82 24.05
CA VAL A 881 -0.18 -5.91 22.65
C VAL A 881 1.14 -5.12 22.49
N PRO A 882 2.24 -5.72 22.03
CA PRO A 882 3.56 -5.09 22.11
C PRO A 882 3.83 -4.08 20.98
N THR A 883 3.98 -2.80 21.34
CA THR A 883 4.61 -1.77 20.50
C THR A 883 6.13 -1.81 20.65
N ALA A 884 6.86 -1.99 19.54
CA ALA A 884 8.33 -2.04 19.55
C ALA A 884 8.94 -0.63 19.37
N GLY A 885 9.09 0.09 20.49
CA GLY A 885 9.83 1.36 20.56
C GLY A 885 11.35 1.16 20.59
N ALA A 886 12.10 2.14 20.09
CA ALA A 886 13.56 2.12 20.05
C ALA A 886 14.22 2.33 21.43
N ALA A 887 15.39 1.72 21.65
CA ALA A 887 16.21 1.93 22.85
C ALA A 887 17.67 2.26 22.49
N GLY A 888 18.17 3.40 22.97
CA GLY A 888 19.53 3.87 22.73
C GLY A 888 20.52 3.53 23.85
N ARG A 889 21.64 2.89 23.47
CA ARG A 889 23.01 3.00 24.05
C ARG A 889 23.20 2.87 25.58
N GLY A 890 23.87 1.79 26.01
CA GLY A 890 24.21 1.53 27.43
C GLY A 890 25.43 0.63 27.76
N ALA A 891 26.49 0.65 26.94
CA ALA A 891 27.90 0.35 27.29
C ALA A 891 28.36 -1.02 27.94
N VAL A 892 29.43 -1.58 27.32
CA VAL A 892 30.50 -2.50 27.85
C VAL A 892 30.14 -3.93 28.31
N GLY A 893 30.84 -4.96 27.78
CA GLY A 893 30.91 -6.28 28.47
C GLY A 893 31.29 -7.53 27.65
N ALA A 894 32.56 -7.64 27.26
CA ALA A 894 33.21 -8.76 26.56
C ALA A 894 32.80 -10.25 26.85
N LEU A 895 32.97 -11.06 25.78
CA LEU A 895 33.50 -12.45 25.73
C LEU A 895 32.61 -13.71 26.01
N ALA A 896 32.54 -14.55 24.95
CA ALA A 896 32.81 -16.00 24.91
C ALA A 896 31.68 -17.05 24.70
N VAL A 897 31.65 -17.60 23.47
CA VAL A 897 31.60 -19.05 23.06
C VAL A 897 30.60 -20.03 23.72
N GLY A 898 29.76 -20.67 22.87
CA GLY A 898 29.06 -21.95 23.13
C GLY A 898 27.61 -21.93 22.61
N ALA A 899 27.20 -22.47 21.45
CA ALA A 899 27.32 -23.82 20.87
C ALA A 899 26.23 -24.83 21.31
N VAL A 900 25.54 -25.40 20.31
CA VAL A 900 24.74 -26.66 20.28
C VAL A 900 23.28 -26.67 20.79
N ALA A 901 22.38 -26.71 19.80
CA ALA A 901 21.21 -27.59 19.59
C ALA A 901 20.29 -28.07 20.75
N GLY A 902 18.97 -28.11 20.46
CA GLY A 902 18.00 -28.86 21.26
C GLY A 902 16.53 -28.56 20.96
N VAL A 903 16.00 -29.19 19.90
CA VAL A 903 14.70 -29.91 19.85
C VAL A 903 13.62 -29.53 20.88
N PHE A 904 12.40 -29.22 20.42
CA PHE A 904 11.20 -29.89 20.97
C PHE A 904 10.06 -29.97 19.95
N ALA A 905 9.33 -31.09 19.98
CA ALA A 905 8.17 -31.37 19.15
C ALA A 905 6.91 -31.50 20.01
N VAL A 906 5.78 -31.24 19.36
CA VAL A 906 4.38 -31.41 19.78
C VAL A 906 4.13 -32.59 20.72
N MET A 907 3.35 -32.34 21.78
CA MET A 907 2.29 -33.26 22.23
C MET A 907 1.06 -32.46 22.68
N LEU A 908 -0.10 -32.96 22.25
CA LEU A 908 -1.48 -32.46 22.46
C LEU A 908 -1.85 -31.21 21.66
#